data_AF-A0A5C6D4Z2-F1
#
_entry.id   AF-A0A5C6D4Z2-F1
#
_cell.length_a   1.000
_cell.length_b   1.000
_cell.length_c   1.000
_cell.angle_alpha   90.00
_cell.angle_beta   90.00
_cell.angle_gamma   90.00
#
_symmetry.space_group_name_H-M   'P 1'
#
loop_
_entity.id
_entity.type
_entity.pdbx_description
1 polymer ?
#
loop_
_entity_poly.entity_id
_entity_poly.type
_entity_poly.pdbx_seq_one_letter_code
_entity_poly.pdbx_strand_id
1 'polypeptide(L)'
;MKILVWKELRENVRLLPIGLFVVAITCWMTLPGRNSTQVLIASDLVFNLAMIAPLLAFALGVIQAFRDLQPASRAYLNHRGVTDSQVFLAKTFAAFVIYLIAIGVPLLLSAAWIAMRGLEYYPMRPAQVLPPLVFAIAAFSLHPASMMVMSRDGSWWGTRLFPLVVAGGMTMLFFLFLRDGGMFGVGIGMAIVPFALAWLVATAREAWIDLASDPASSAYNTPQRSRWLLPIYLVFCCLIVVCTAIGFAISAIETARRSTVYESVPYHQVSIDIETGKPWLVTEKSGYDPKTNDYETSQIGGDVIEDGKEVDPREEIDSSQQFRSLNYLYDLRTFPNGGDGFFSRLATTYGSSGLLFSYDVRGYLLAYDHWPRRQWRYTFFADKVQRSGGFSGTRFTVSPGGFRSSFGLFANAGYDTPLVDHRGVYVLKMDSLEITPIVDEPVEAVTMVQLDEDQAPRMVLRSGNKLMEYRLLDQAGSDDWFRPLPEGVYTRTVPLPDKIRFTAELSREFELPAPLQAFDTLLVGATAQGFVLVENRNAKRVFEIDKDGSAEMVQYSVNPAAKDGLQKDELTPEFIPAAFIPGGLVIGGLATAFVINVVDGNPIAVIDAIRQNPVSTTSFIVLFLVGLVFCYAFAFWAAKQRGLHAKSRRRWLVSVPILGLAAPLSILAIYRRIYQEPCPNCDAMRRVDEDVCPNCGKPWDPPANDGIEIFDEAVTMASPCDAI
;
A
#
# COMPACT_ATOMS: atom_id res chain seq x y z
N MET A 1 -27.50 16.17 27.81
CA MET A 1 -26.66 15.40 26.87
C MET A 1 -27.45 14.55 25.87
N LYS A 2 -28.34 13.62 26.30
CA LYS A 2 -29.12 12.76 25.37
C LYS A 2 -29.86 13.54 24.25
N ILE A 3 -30.55 14.63 24.61
CA ILE A 3 -31.30 15.48 23.67
C ILE A 3 -30.37 16.11 22.62
N LEU A 4 -29.17 16.54 23.01
CA LEU A 4 -28.18 17.14 22.11
C LEU A 4 -27.65 16.11 21.12
N VAL A 5 -27.28 14.91 21.61
CA VAL A 5 -26.82 13.81 20.75
C VAL A 5 -27.90 13.46 19.72
N TRP A 6 -29.16 13.34 20.14
CA TRP A 6 -30.27 13.03 19.23
C TRP A 6 -30.48 14.13 18.17
N LYS A 7 -30.41 15.40 18.57
CA LYS A 7 -30.47 16.55 17.64
C LYS A 7 -29.36 16.43 16.59
N GLU A 8 -28.11 16.26 17.03
CA GLU A 8 -26.95 16.18 16.14
C GLU A 8 -27.02 14.95 15.21
N LEU A 9 -27.49 13.80 15.72
CA LEU A 9 -27.72 12.62 14.89
C LEU A 9 -28.76 12.91 13.78
N ARG A 10 -29.93 13.46 14.14
CA ARG A 10 -31.01 13.77 13.18
C ARG A 10 -30.57 14.76 12.10
N GLU A 11 -29.70 15.70 12.43
CA GLU A 11 -29.23 16.72 11.49
C GLU A 11 -28.13 16.22 10.56
N ASN A 12 -27.32 15.26 11.01
CA ASN A 12 -26.18 14.74 10.25
C ASN A 12 -26.47 13.41 9.57
N VAL A 13 -27.52 12.67 9.96
CA VAL A 13 -27.93 11.40 9.33
C VAL A 13 -28.23 11.53 7.83
N ARG A 14 -28.54 12.74 7.35
CA ARG A 14 -28.73 13.03 5.92
C ARG A 14 -27.47 12.77 5.08
N LEU A 15 -26.29 12.78 5.70
CA LEU A 15 -25.01 12.46 5.06
C LEU A 15 -24.73 10.94 5.04
N LEU A 16 -25.42 10.16 5.87
CA LEU A 16 -25.20 8.73 6.02
C LEU A 16 -25.36 7.96 4.69
N PRO A 17 -26.38 8.21 3.84
CA PRO A 17 -26.51 7.49 2.56
C PRO A 17 -25.33 7.70 1.61
N ILE A 18 -24.73 8.90 1.61
CA ILE A 18 -23.55 9.21 0.79
C ILE A 18 -22.35 8.42 1.30
N GLY A 19 -22.11 8.43 2.61
CA GLY A 19 -21.03 7.65 3.23
C GLY A 19 -21.18 6.14 2.97
N LEU A 20 -22.38 5.60 3.19
CA LEU A 20 -22.70 4.19 2.91
C LEU A 20 -22.44 3.83 1.44
N PHE A 21 -22.90 4.66 0.51
CA PHE A 21 -22.76 4.40 -0.93
C PHE A 21 -21.29 4.40 -1.37
N VAL A 22 -20.52 5.43 -0.99
CA VAL A 22 -19.10 5.54 -1.35
C VAL A 22 -18.32 4.36 -0.77
N VAL A 23 -18.49 4.07 0.52
CA VAL A 23 -17.78 2.96 1.17
C VAL A 23 -18.22 1.59 0.63
N ALA A 24 -19.50 1.41 0.29
CA ALA A 24 -19.98 0.19 -0.35
C ALA A 24 -19.34 -0.04 -1.73
N ILE A 25 -19.20 1.01 -2.55
CA ILE A 25 -18.47 0.92 -3.82
C ILE A 25 -17.01 0.55 -3.59
N THR A 26 -16.35 1.19 -2.62
CA THR A 26 -14.97 0.88 -2.25
C THR A 26 -14.81 -0.59 -1.87
N CYS A 27 -15.69 -1.11 -0.99
CA CYS A 27 -15.68 -2.52 -0.62
C CYS A 27 -15.95 -3.43 -1.82
N TRP A 28 -16.93 -3.08 -2.67
CA TRP A 28 -17.26 -3.83 -3.87
C TRP A 28 -16.09 -3.94 -4.85
N MET A 29 -15.37 -2.84 -5.09
CA MET A 29 -14.20 -2.81 -5.98
C MET A 29 -13.04 -3.68 -5.48
N THR A 30 -12.94 -3.91 -4.18
CA THR A 30 -11.93 -4.80 -3.58
C THR A 30 -12.33 -6.27 -3.57
N LEU A 31 -13.61 -6.59 -3.81
CA LEU A 31 -14.02 -7.99 -3.88
C LEU A 31 -13.38 -8.67 -5.10
N PRO A 32 -12.93 -9.92 -4.98
CA PRO A 32 -12.29 -10.62 -6.07
C PRO A 32 -13.25 -10.77 -7.26
N GLY A 33 -12.79 -10.34 -8.44
CA GLY A 33 -13.52 -10.42 -9.70
C GLY A 33 -12.89 -11.41 -10.70
N ARG A 34 -13.47 -11.51 -11.90
CA ARG A 34 -12.96 -12.41 -12.96
C ARG A 34 -11.49 -12.16 -13.30
N ASN A 35 -11.10 -10.89 -13.29
CA ASN A 35 -9.77 -10.44 -13.70
C ASN A 35 -8.82 -10.21 -12.53
N SER A 36 -9.30 -10.34 -11.28
CA SER A 36 -8.48 -10.16 -10.09
C SER A 36 -8.22 -11.52 -9.44
N THR A 37 -6.95 -11.93 -9.45
CA THR A 37 -6.43 -13.06 -8.67
C THR A 37 -6.01 -12.63 -7.26
N GLN A 38 -6.30 -11.39 -6.85
CA GLN A 38 -5.83 -10.85 -5.58
C GLN A 38 -6.45 -11.61 -4.39
N VAL A 39 -5.55 -12.08 -3.53
CA VAL A 39 -5.85 -12.89 -2.34
C VAL A 39 -5.90 -12.04 -1.09
N LEU A 40 -5.17 -10.93 -1.12
CA LEU A 40 -4.83 -10.13 0.05
C LEU A 40 -5.85 -9.00 0.21
N ILE A 41 -7.13 -9.37 0.28
CA ILE A 41 -8.24 -8.40 0.34
C ILE A 41 -8.09 -7.42 1.51
N ALA A 42 -7.45 -7.82 2.61
CA ALA A 42 -7.17 -6.93 3.73
C ALA A 42 -6.31 -5.73 3.32
N SER A 43 -5.22 -5.96 2.58
CA SER A 43 -4.30 -4.90 2.14
C SER A 43 -4.98 -3.96 1.14
N ASP A 44 -5.73 -4.52 0.19
CA ASP A 44 -6.47 -3.74 -0.81
C ASP A 44 -7.63 -2.95 -0.18
N LEU A 45 -8.36 -3.53 0.76
CA LEU A 45 -9.38 -2.82 1.54
C LEU A 45 -8.77 -1.67 2.35
N VAL A 46 -7.66 -1.91 3.06
CA VAL A 46 -6.95 -0.87 3.82
C VAL A 46 -6.51 0.25 2.89
N PHE A 47 -5.92 -0.07 1.73
CA PHE A 47 -5.49 0.92 0.75
C PHE A 47 -6.64 1.78 0.24
N ASN A 48 -7.72 1.16 -0.21
CA ASN A 48 -8.85 1.88 -0.76
C ASN A 48 -9.62 2.68 0.32
N LEU A 49 -9.76 2.15 1.53
CA LEU A 49 -10.35 2.90 2.65
C LEU A 49 -9.44 3.97 3.21
N ALA A 50 -8.12 3.85 3.06
CA ALA A 50 -7.16 4.89 3.45
C ALA A 50 -7.39 6.21 2.71
N MET A 51 -7.99 6.17 1.53
CA MET A 51 -8.40 7.37 0.82
C MET A 51 -9.75 7.91 1.31
N ILE A 52 -10.74 7.03 1.48
CA ILE A 52 -12.14 7.44 1.70
C ILE A 52 -12.46 7.76 3.17
N ALA A 53 -12.02 6.92 4.10
CA ALA A 53 -12.35 7.05 5.52
C ALA A 53 -11.88 8.39 6.12
N PRO A 54 -10.64 8.85 5.89
CA PRO A 54 -10.20 10.14 6.40
C PRO A 54 -10.99 11.31 5.81
N LEU A 55 -11.29 11.28 4.50
CA LEU A 55 -12.09 12.32 3.84
C LEU A 55 -13.51 12.40 4.40
N LEU A 56 -14.14 11.27 4.69
CA LEU A 56 -15.47 11.24 5.31
C LEU A 56 -15.46 11.81 6.72
N ALA A 57 -14.47 11.42 7.56
CA ALA A 57 -14.31 11.96 8.91
C ALA A 57 -14.08 13.47 8.90
N PHE A 58 -13.20 13.94 8.00
CA PHE A 58 -12.92 15.36 7.80
C PHE A 58 -14.18 16.12 7.37
N ALA A 59 -14.90 15.63 6.34
CA ALA A 59 -16.11 16.29 5.84
C ALA A 59 -17.20 16.41 6.93
N LEU A 60 -17.39 15.37 7.75
CA LEU A 60 -18.33 15.40 8.87
C LEU A 60 -17.98 16.49 9.89
N GLY A 61 -16.70 16.61 10.28
CA GLY A 61 -16.28 17.60 11.26
C GLY A 61 -16.36 19.03 10.71
N VAL A 62 -16.02 19.26 9.44
CA VAL A 62 -16.22 20.55 8.77
C VAL A 62 -17.70 20.93 8.70
N ILE A 63 -18.58 20.01 8.28
CA ILE A 63 -20.01 20.31 8.13
C ILE A 63 -20.65 20.64 9.49
N GLN A 64 -20.31 19.91 10.55
CA GLN A 64 -20.80 20.19 11.89
C GLN A 64 -20.30 21.55 12.41
N ALA A 65 -19.00 21.81 12.32
CA ALA A 65 -18.43 23.08 12.79
C ALA A 65 -18.91 24.28 11.96
N PHE A 66 -19.09 24.12 10.65
CA PHE A 66 -19.55 25.20 9.76
C PHE A 66 -20.94 25.72 10.12
N ARG A 67 -21.84 24.87 10.64
CA ARG A 67 -23.17 25.29 11.09
C ARG A 67 -23.10 26.17 12.34
N ASP A 68 -22.17 25.88 13.24
CA ASP A 68 -21.98 26.63 14.48
C ASP A 68 -21.26 27.97 14.24
N LEU A 69 -20.47 28.07 13.17
CA LEU A 69 -19.81 29.32 12.75
C LEU A 69 -20.77 30.37 12.14
N GLN A 70 -22.09 30.11 12.10
CA GLN A 70 -23.05 31.08 11.56
C GLN A 70 -23.31 32.20 12.60
N PRO A 71 -23.00 33.47 12.27
CA PRO A 71 -23.01 34.59 13.22
C PRO A 71 -24.42 35.09 13.61
N ALA A 72 -25.46 34.27 13.46
CA ALA A 72 -26.78 34.65 13.92
C ALA A 72 -26.77 34.74 15.46
N SER A 73 -26.97 35.94 15.99
CA SER A 73 -27.10 36.29 17.42
C SER A 73 -28.10 35.41 18.20
N ARG A 74 -28.93 34.62 17.50
CA ARG A 74 -29.88 33.65 18.08
C ARG A 74 -29.31 32.23 18.28
N ALA A 75 -28.12 31.92 17.78
CA ALA A 75 -27.45 30.63 18.06
C ALA A 75 -26.90 30.56 19.49
N TYR A 76 -26.52 31.71 20.06
CA TYR A 76 -25.99 31.82 21.43
C TYR A 76 -27.07 31.88 22.53
N LEU A 77 -28.33 32.17 22.16
CA LEU A 77 -29.42 32.36 23.12
C LEU A 77 -30.11 31.07 23.61
N ASN A 78 -29.80 29.88 23.07
CA ASN A 78 -30.72 28.74 23.16
C ASN A 78 -30.31 27.52 23.99
N HIS A 79 -29.22 27.54 24.75
CA HIS A 79 -28.90 26.42 25.66
C HIS A 79 -28.54 26.88 27.08
N ARG A 80 -29.42 27.65 27.74
CA ARG A 80 -29.33 27.87 29.19
C ARG A 80 -29.30 26.50 29.90
N GLY A 81 -28.18 26.18 30.54
CA GLY A 81 -27.98 24.93 31.29
C GLY A 81 -27.15 23.82 30.62
N VAL A 82 -26.58 24.06 29.43
CA VAL A 82 -25.63 23.12 28.78
C VAL A 82 -24.27 23.79 28.64
N THR A 83 -23.19 23.08 28.97
CA THR A 83 -21.83 23.60 28.80
C THR A 83 -21.30 23.39 27.38
N ASP A 84 -20.40 24.25 26.89
CA ASP A 84 -19.80 24.13 25.54
C ASP A 84 -19.12 22.78 25.32
N SER A 85 -18.49 22.28 26.39
CA SER A 85 -17.97 20.91 26.44
C SER A 85 -19.02 19.86 26.10
N GLN A 86 -20.23 19.97 26.64
CA GLN A 86 -21.30 19.00 26.38
C GLN A 86 -21.81 19.11 24.94
N VAL A 87 -21.82 20.31 24.36
CA VAL A 87 -22.15 20.53 22.94
C VAL A 87 -21.10 19.88 22.04
N PHE A 88 -19.82 20.15 22.27
CA PHE A 88 -18.72 19.54 21.52
C PHE A 88 -18.76 18.01 21.60
N LEU A 89 -18.84 17.45 22.81
CA LEU A 89 -18.88 16.00 23.01
C LEU A 89 -20.11 15.36 22.36
N ALA A 90 -21.27 16.03 22.38
CA ALA A 90 -22.47 15.53 21.70
C ALA A 90 -22.29 15.48 20.18
N LYS A 91 -21.66 16.49 19.58
CA LYS A 91 -21.34 16.56 18.14
C LYS A 91 -20.35 15.47 17.74
N THR A 92 -19.24 15.37 18.45
CA THR A 92 -18.19 14.37 18.21
C THR A 92 -18.75 12.95 18.35
N PHE A 93 -19.54 12.68 19.39
CA PHE A 93 -20.17 11.37 19.57
C PHE A 93 -21.19 11.06 18.46
N ALA A 94 -22.06 12.01 18.10
CA ALA A 94 -23.02 11.83 17.02
C ALA A 94 -22.33 11.58 15.66
N ALA A 95 -21.26 12.32 15.37
CA ALA A 95 -20.45 12.11 14.17
C ALA A 95 -19.77 10.75 14.17
N PHE A 96 -19.21 10.33 15.31
CA PHE A 96 -18.57 9.02 15.44
C PHE A 96 -19.56 7.89 15.16
N VAL A 97 -20.78 7.97 15.70
CA VAL A 97 -21.84 6.99 15.43
C VAL A 97 -22.20 6.96 13.94
N ILE A 98 -22.44 8.12 13.31
CA ILE A 98 -22.77 8.18 11.88
C ILE A 98 -21.63 7.63 11.01
N TYR A 99 -20.40 8.00 11.34
CA TYR A 99 -19.18 7.55 10.66
C TYR A 99 -19.00 6.03 10.79
N LEU A 100 -19.17 5.48 12.00
CA LEU A 100 -19.11 4.05 12.25
C LEU A 100 -20.21 3.29 11.51
N ILE A 101 -21.42 3.83 11.38
CA ILE A 101 -22.47 3.17 10.59
C ILE A 101 -22.12 3.23 9.10
N ALA A 102 -21.65 4.40 8.61
CA ALA A 102 -21.28 4.59 7.21
C ALA A 102 -20.21 3.62 6.73
N ILE A 103 -19.22 3.30 7.59
CA ILE A 103 -18.12 2.39 7.26
C ILE A 103 -18.38 0.97 7.73
N GLY A 104 -18.89 0.81 8.95
CA GLY A 104 -19.10 -0.48 9.59
C GLY A 104 -20.14 -1.33 8.88
N VAL A 105 -21.24 -0.75 8.38
CA VAL A 105 -22.28 -1.53 7.68
C VAL A 105 -21.73 -2.17 6.39
N PRO A 106 -21.11 -1.44 5.44
CA PRO A 106 -20.53 -2.07 4.26
C PRO A 106 -19.40 -3.07 4.58
N LEU A 107 -18.57 -2.78 5.58
CA LEU A 107 -17.53 -3.73 6.01
C LEU A 107 -18.12 -5.00 6.62
N LEU A 108 -19.19 -4.90 7.42
CA LEU A 108 -19.89 -6.06 7.97
C LEU A 108 -20.57 -6.89 6.88
N LEU A 109 -21.16 -6.23 5.87
CA LEU A 109 -21.72 -6.91 4.69
C LEU A 109 -20.62 -7.62 3.90
N SER A 110 -19.45 -7.00 3.75
CA SER A 110 -18.28 -7.61 3.12
C SER A 110 -17.77 -8.79 3.94
N ALA A 111 -17.67 -8.67 5.26
CA ALA A 111 -17.29 -9.75 6.16
C ALA A 111 -18.28 -10.91 6.11
N ALA A 112 -19.58 -10.63 6.05
CA ALA A 112 -20.64 -11.63 5.90
C ALA A 112 -20.55 -12.31 4.53
N TRP A 113 -20.29 -11.56 3.46
CA TRP A 113 -20.06 -12.11 2.13
C TRP A 113 -18.82 -13.02 2.12
N ILE A 114 -17.70 -12.59 2.70
CA ILE A 114 -16.49 -13.38 2.87
C ILE A 114 -16.76 -14.60 3.78
N ALA A 115 -17.62 -14.51 4.78
CA ALA A 115 -17.97 -15.65 5.62
C ALA A 115 -18.73 -16.72 4.82
N MET A 116 -19.63 -16.29 3.93
CA MET A 116 -20.44 -17.17 3.10
C MET A 116 -19.68 -17.73 1.89
N ARG A 117 -18.80 -16.93 1.29
CA ARG A 117 -18.17 -17.22 -0.01
C ARG A 117 -16.65 -17.26 0.02
N GLY A 118 -16.02 -16.79 1.10
CA GLY A 118 -14.57 -16.68 1.25
C GLY A 118 -13.95 -18.05 1.08
N LEU A 119 -13.75 -18.81 2.15
CA LEU A 119 -13.00 -20.07 2.09
C LEU A 119 -13.50 -21.09 1.04
N GLU A 120 -14.77 -21.05 0.66
CA GLU A 120 -15.31 -21.92 -0.40
C GLU A 120 -14.82 -21.53 -1.80
N TYR A 121 -14.65 -20.24 -2.12
CA TYR A 121 -14.27 -19.79 -3.46
C TYR A 121 -12.92 -19.05 -3.53
N TYR A 122 -12.43 -18.61 -2.38
CA TYR A 122 -11.26 -17.75 -2.24
C TYR A 122 -10.55 -18.05 -0.91
N PRO A 123 -9.22 -18.01 -0.83
CA PRO A 123 -8.52 -18.11 0.44
C PRO A 123 -8.67 -16.80 1.24
N MET A 124 -9.86 -16.59 1.81
CA MET A 124 -10.26 -15.38 2.52
C MET A 124 -10.99 -15.72 3.82
N ARG A 125 -10.87 -14.83 4.81
CA ARG A 125 -11.50 -14.93 6.13
C ARG A 125 -12.19 -13.61 6.48
N PRO A 126 -13.36 -13.65 7.15
CA PRO A 126 -14.05 -12.43 7.57
C PRO A 126 -13.18 -11.49 8.40
N ALA A 127 -12.23 -12.02 9.17
CA ALA A 127 -11.31 -11.24 9.98
C ALA A 127 -10.38 -10.31 9.15
N GLN A 128 -10.26 -10.51 7.83
CA GLN A 128 -9.54 -9.60 6.93
C GLN A 128 -10.17 -8.19 6.86
N VAL A 129 -11.40 -7.99 7.35
CA VAL A 129 -11.99 -6.65 7.48
C VAL A 129 -11.53 -5.90 8.74
N LEU A 130 -10.82 -6.55 9.67
CA LEU A 130 -10.38 -5.92 10.92
C LEU A 130 -9.30 -4.84 10.71
N PRO A 131 -8.23 -5.07 9.91
CA PRO A 131 -7.27 -4.00 9.60
C PRO A 131 -7.92 -2.72 9.04
N PRO A 132 -8.79 -2.77 8.01
CA PRO A 132 -9.44 -1.56 7.51
C PRO A 132 -10.42 -0.94 8.53
N LEU A 133 -11.07 -1.73 9.39
CA LEU A 133 -11.93 -1.19 10.45
C LEU A 133 -11.12 -0.43 11.51
N VAL A 134 -10.01 -1.00 12.00
CA VAL A 134 -9.13 -0.33 12.96
C VAL A 134 -8.54 0.94 12.35
N PHE A 135 -8.11 0.87 11.08
CA PHE A 135 -7.67 2.03 10.33
C PHE A 135 -8.76 3.11 10.25
N ALA A 136 -10.00 2.73 9.93
CA ALA A 136 -11.11 3.67 9.86
C ALA A 136 -11.38 4.36 11.20
N ILE A 137 -11.31 3.64 12.32
CA ILE A 137 -11.44 4.24 13.65
C ILE A 137 -10.29 5.25 13.91
N ALA A 138 -9.06 4.93 13.50
CA ALA A 138 -7.94 5.85 13.57
C ALA A 138 -8.15 7.10 12.70
N ALA A 139 -8.64 6.91 11.48
CA ALA A 139 -8.94 7.98 10.52
C ALA A 139 -10.04 8.94 11.03
N PHE A 140 -10.90 8.49 11.95
CA PHE A 140 -11.86 9.37 12.63
C PHE A 140 -11.18 10.52 13.37
N SER A 141 -9.88 10.41 13.70
CA SER A 141 -9.08 11.52 14.24
C SER A 141 -9.14 12.80 13.38
N LEU A 142 -9.36 12.71 12.07
CA LEU A 142 -9.56 13.89 11.22
C LEU A 142 -10.83 14.68 11.55
N HIS A 143 -11.85 14.06 12.18
CA HIS A 143 -13.06 14.74 12.61
C HIS A 143 -12.78 15.82 13.68
N PRO A 144 -12.28 15.48 14.90
CA PRO A 144 -11.98 16.49 15.91
C PRO A 144 -10.87 17.46 15.46
N ALA A 145 -9.90 17.00 14.66
CA ALA A 145 -8.90 17.89 14.07
C ALA A 145 -9.54 18.95 13.16
N SER A 146 -10.50 18.56 12.31
CA SER A 146 -11.21 19.50 11.43
C SER A 146 -12.10 20.47 12.21
N MET A 147 -12.75 20.01 13.28
CA MET A 147 -13.47 20.91 14.19
C MET A 147 -12.53 21.94 14.83
N MET A 148 -11.35 21.49 15.27
CA MET A 148 -10.31 22.36 15.82
C MET A 148 -9.80 23.37 14.79
N VAL A 149 -9.64 22.98 13.52
CA VAL A 149 -9.28 23.92 12.43
C VAL A 149 -10.33 25.02 12.27
N MET A 150 -11.61 24.64 12.35
CA MET A 150 -12.73 25.57 12.20
C MET A 150 -12.93 26.44 13.44
N SER A 151 -12.58 25.94 14.63
CA SER A 151 -12.78 26.67 15.89
C SER A 151 -11.56 27.46 16.36
N ARG A 152 -10.38 27.27 15.76
CA ARG A 152 -9.15 27.92 16.22
C ARG A 152 -8.98 29.31 15.65
N ASP A 153 -8.78 30.29 16.52
CA ASP A 153 -8.37 31.65 16.15
C ASP A 153 -6.87 31.74 15.86
N GLY A 154 -6.47 31.29 14.67
CA GLY A 154 -5.13 31.53 14.13
C GLY A 154 -5.12 32.73 13.17
N SER A 155 -4.20 33.67 13.32
CA SER A 155 -3.99 34.73 12.31
C SER A 155 -3.38 34.18 11.00
N TRP A 156 -2.67 33.06 11.10
CA TRP A 156 -2.03 32.36 9.98
C TRP A 156 -2.73 31.04 9.68
N TRP A 157 -2.93 30.74 8.39
CA TRP A 157 -3.58 29.51 7.94
C TRP A 157 -2.80 28.26 8.34
N GLY A 158 -1.46 28.30 8.34
CA GLY A 158 -0.63 27.14 8.64
C GLY A 158 -0.81 26.64 10.07
N THR A 159 -0.92 27.55 11.05
CA THR A 159 -1.21 27.17 12.45
C THR A 159 -2.64 26.68 12.64
N ARG A 160 -3.60 27.12 11.82
CA ARG A 160 -4.97 26.59 11.82
C ARG A 160 -5.06 25.19 11.22
N LEU A 161 -4.29 24.87 10.17
CA LEU A 161 -4.30 23.55 9.53
C LEU A 161 -3.46 22.51 10.25
N PHE A 162 -2.57 22.95 11.13
CA PHE A 162 -1.70 22.09 11.91
C PHE A 162 -2.39 20.91 12.60
N PRO A 163 -3.65 21.05 13.09
CA PRO A 163 -4.35 19.90 13.63
C PRO A 163 -4.53 18.73 12.66
N LEU A 164 -4.79 19.04 11.39
CA LEU A 164 -4.96 18.03 10.33
C LEU A 164 -3.65 17.33 10.01
N VAL A 165 -2.51 18.00 10.16
CA VAL A 165 -1.20 17.41 9.89
C VAL A 165 -0.91 16.27 10.87
N VAL A 166 -1.21 16.46 12.15
CA VAL A 166 -1.07 15.40 13.17
C VAL A 166 -1.98 14.24 12.87
N ALA A 167 -3.27 14.51 12.72
CA ALA A 167 -4.26 13.48 12.55
C ALA A 167 -4.06 12.73 11.22
N GLY A 168 -3.67 13.44 10.16
CA GLY A 168 -3.29 12.86 8.87
C GLY A 168 -2.03 12.00 8.96
N GLY A 169 -0.96 12.47 9.60
CA GLY A 169 0.26 11.68 9.73
C GLY A 169 0.12 10.50 10.71
N MET A 170 -0.66 10.62 11.79
CA MET A 170 -1.06 9.46 12.61
C MET A 170 -1.80 8.43 11.77
N THR A 171 -2.76 8.88 10.96
CA THR A 171 -3.51 8.02 10.04
C THR A 171 -2.57 7.34 9.03
N MET A 172 -1.60 8.06 8.47
CA MET A 172 -0.59 7.51 7.56
C MET A 172 0.29 6.44 8.23
N LEU A 173 0.75 6.68 9.46
CA LEU A 173 1.50 5.68 10.23
C LEU A 173 0.67 4.42 10.47
N PHE A 174 -0.61 4.57 10.83
CA PHE A 174 -1.52 3.42 10.96
C PHE A 174 -1.77 2.71 9.62
N PHE A 175 -1.86 3.44 8.51
CA PHE A 175 -1.99 2.84 7.18
C PHE A 175 -0.80 1.92 6.88
N LEU A 176 0.43 2.45 6.96
CA LEU A 176 1.65 1.69 6.70
C LEU A 176 1.74 0.46 7.62
N PHE A 177 1.43 0.65 8.90
CA PHE A 177 1.51 -0.42 9.89
C PHE A 177 0.44 -1.51 9.72
N LEU A 178 -0.81 -1.15 9.38
CA LEU A 178 -1.92 -2.10 9.23
C LEU A 178 -1.93 -2.79 7.85
N ARG A 179 -1.38 -2.15 6.82
CA ARG A 179 -1.30 -2.72 5.46
C ARG A 179 -0.50 -4.03 5.44
N ASP A 180 0.63 -4.06 6.15
CA ASP A 180 1.56 -5.19 6.14
C ASP A 180 1.61 -5.96 7.47
N GLY A 181 1.14 -5.37 8.58
CA GLY A 181 1.23 -5.96 9.92
C GLY A 181 0.20 -7.05 10.25
N GLY A 182 -0.78 -7.29 9.38
CA GLY A 182 -1.83 -8.30 9.57
C GLY A 182 -2.54 -8.21 10.94
N MET A 183 -2.82 -9.35 11.57
CA MET A 183 -3.50 -9.39 12.88
C MET A 183 -2.68 -8.83 14.05
N PHE A 184 -1.36 -8.92 13.97
CA PHE A 184 -0.48 -8.30 14.96
C PHE A 184 -0.61 -6.78 14.91
N GLY A 185 -0.58 -6.23 13.70
CA GLY A 185 -0.83 -4.80 13.45
C GLY A 185 -2.20 -4.36 13.98
N VAL A 186 -3.23 -5.18 13.76
CA VAL A 186 -4.59 -4.96 14.31
C VAL A 186 -4.59 -4.91 15.83
N GLY A 187 -3.92 -5.84 16.52
CA GLY A 187 -3.86 -5.87 17.98
C GLY A 187 -3.21 -4.63 18.59
N ILE A 188 -2.06 -4.21 18.04
CA ILE A 188 -1.39 -2.97 18.46
C ILE A 188 -2.23 -1.75 18.10
N GLY A 189 -2.84 -1.74 16.91
CA GLY A 189 -3.73 -0.67 16.48
C GLY A 189 -4.91 -0.47 17.43
N MET A 190 -5.59 -1.55 17.82
CA MET A 190 -6.69 -1.49 18.80
C MET A 190 -6.24 -0.97 20.18
N ALA A 191 -4.99 -1.22 20.57
CA ALA A 191 -4.46 -0.69 21.82
C ALA A 191 -4.16 0.82 21.72
N ILE A 192 -3.53 1.29 20.64
CA ILE A 192 -3.04 2.68 20.53
C ILE A 192 -4.14 3.66 20.10
N VAL A 193 -5.00 3.26 19.15
CA VAL A 193 -6.01 4.15 18.54
C VAL A 193 -6.93 4.83 19.56
N PRO A 194 -7.48 4.14 20.59
CA PRO A 194 -8.33 4.77 21.59
C PRO A 194 -7.61 5.88 22.38
N PHE A 195 -6.34 5.69 22.74
CA PHE A 195 -5.55 6.71 23.45
C PHE A 195 -5.28 7.92 22.56
N ALA A 196 -4.87 7.69 21.30
CA ALA A 196 -4.62 8.77 20.34
C ALA A 196 -5.90 9.57 20.06
N LEU A 197 -7.03 8.89 19.90
CA LEU A 197 -8.32 9.55 19.66
C LEU A 197 -8.80 10.31 20.90
N ALA A 198 -8.68 9.72 22.09
CA ALA A 198 -9.05 10.39 23.34
C ALA A 198 -8.22 11.66 23.58
N TRP A 199 -6.91 11.60 23.32
CA TRP A 199 -6.02 12.76 23.38
C TRP A 199 -6.46 13.86 22.41
N LEU A 200 -6.69 13.52 21.14
CA LEU A 200 -7.07 14.50 20.13
C LEU A 200 -8.47 15.11 20.38
N VAL A 201 -9.43 14.31 20.84
CA VAL A 201 -10.76 14.78 21.25
C VAL A 201 -10.64 15.73 22.46
N ALA A 202 -9.78 15.43 23.43
CA ALA A 202 -9.53 16.31 24.57
C ALA A 202 -8.90 17.64 24.13
N THR A 203 -7.90 17.61 23.26
CA THR A 203 -7.26 18.83 22.73
C THR A 203 -8.22 19.67 21.88
N ALA A 204 -9.00 19.05 21.00
CA ALA A 204 -9.99 19.74 20.17
C ALA A 204 -11.13 20.34 21.03
N ARG A 205 -11.53 19.64 22.11
CA ARG A 205 -12.52 20.13 23.07
C ARG A 205 -12.06 21.41 23.77
N GLU A 206 -10.80 21.47 24.22
CA GLU A 206 -10.27 22.68 24.86
C GLU A 206 -10.25 23.86 23.89
N ALA A 207 -9.76 23.65 22.66
CA ALA A 207 -9.76 24.68 21.63
C ALA A 207 -11.19 25.15 21.26
N TRP A 208 -12.19 24.28 21.38
CA TRP A 208 -13.59 24.61 21.17
C TRP A 208 -14.16 25.50 22.29
N ILE A 209 -13.88 25.13 23.55
CA ILE A 209 -14.35 25.87 24.72
C ILE A 209 -13.79 27.30 24.71
N ASP A 210 -12.51 27.45 24.38
CA ASP A 210 -11.86 28.76 24.31
C ASP A 210 -12.57 29.69 23.32
N LEU A 211 -12.93 29.19 22.12
CA LEU A 211 -13.68 29.97 21.12
C LEU A 211 -15.10 30.33 21.60
N ALA A 212 -15.79 29.39 22.24
CA ALA A 212 -17.14 29.61 22.73
C ALA A 212 -17.16 30.68 23.85
N SER A 213 -16.13 30.75 24.68
CA SER A 213 -16.10 31.73 25.75
C SER A 213 -15.83 33.19 25.31
N ASP A 214 -15.33 33.42 24.08
CA ASP A 214 -14.96 34.77 23.64
C ASP A 214 -16.16 35.58 23.11
N PRO A 215 -16.44 36.79 23.65
CA PRO A 215 -17.53 37.63 23.17
C PRO A 215 -17.30 38.08 21.72
N ALA A 216 -18.38 38.06 20.93
CA ALA A 216 -18.34 38.22 19.47
C ALA A 216 -17.77 39.56 18.96
N SER A 217 -17.64 40.59 19.80
CA SER A 217 -17.32 41.96 19.38
C SER A 217 -15.93 42.49 19.78
N SER A 218 -15.21 41.92 20.75
CA SER A 218 -13.91 42.46 21.22
C SER A 218 -12.68 41.63 20.82
N ALA A 219 -12.86 40.51 20.13
CA ALA A 219 -11.83 39.49 19.89
C ALA A 219 -10.84 39.78 18.72
N TYR A 220 -10.67 41.04 18.31
CA TYR A 220 -9.54 41.39 17.45
C TYR A 220 -8.31 41.68 18.31
N ASN A 221 -7.47 40.65 18.53
CA ASN A 221 -6.06 40.72 18.97
C ASN A 221 -5.70 40.48 20.45
N THR A 222 -6.52 39.86 21.29
CA THR A 222 -6.02 39.38 22.59
C THR A 222 -5.19 38.10 22.42
N PRO A 223 -3.89 38.09 22.79
CA PRO A 223 -3.06 36.90 22.68
C PRO A 223 -3.60 35.82 23.62
N GLN A 224 -4.13 34.75 23.04
CA GLN A 224 -4.58 33.57 23.78
C GLN A 224 -3.43 33.02 24.64
N ARG A 225 -3.63 33.03 25.96
CA ARG A 225 -2.70 32.49 26.96
C ARG A 225 -2.86 30.96 26.99
N SER A 226 -2.50 30.27 25.90
CA SER A 226 -2.75 28.84 25.78
C SER A 226 -1.89 28.03 26.74
N ARG A 227 -2.55 27.18 27.53
CA ARG A 227 -1.99 26.22 28.49
C ARG A 227 -1.12 25.17 27.77
N TRP A 228 -0.25 24.51 28.53
CA TRP A 228 0.83 23.57 28.18
C TRP A 228 0.57 22.49 27.10
N LEU A 229 -0.68 22.29 26.68
CA LEU A 229 -1.06 21.29 25.67
C LEU A 229 -0.70 21.71 24.24
N LEU A 230 -0.62 23.01 23.93
CA LEU A 230 -0.25 23.47 22.58
C LEU A 230 1.23 23.18 22.23
N PRO A 231 2.23 23.42 23.12
CA PRO A 231 3.61 22.99 22.89
C PRO A 231 3.76 21.48 22.69
N ILE A 232 3.06 20.66 23.50
CA ILE A 232 3.07 19.20 23.36
C ILE A 232 2.50 18.81 21.98
N TYR A 233 1.39 19.43 21.59
CA TYR A 233 0.82 19.26 20.26
C TYR A 233 1.86 19.57 19.17
N LEU A 234 2.51 20.73 19.24
CA LEU A 234 3.55 21.16 18.30
C LEU A 234 4.73 20.19 18.18
N VAL A 235 5.21 19.63 19.28
CA VAL A 235 6.28 18.63 19.28
C VAL A 235 5.83 17.34 18.57
N PHE A 236 4.64 16.84 18.89
CA PHE A 236 4.08 15.65 18.23
C PHE A 236 3.87 15.87 16.73
N CYS A 237 3.42 17.06 16.31
CA CYS A 237 3.32 17.37 14.90
C CYS A 237 4.67 17.35 14.19
N CYS A 238 5.69 17.98 14.76
CA CYS A 238 7.03 17.98 14.18
C CYS A 238 7.53 16.55 14.02
N LEU A 239 7.36 15.70 15.04
CA LEU A 239 7.72 14.29 14.98
C LEU A 239 6.96 13.56 13.86
N ILE A 240 5.64 13.71 13.79
CA ILE A 240 4.81 13.05 12.78
C ILE A 240 5.14 13.51 11.36
N VAL A 241 5.35 14.81 11.14
CA VAL A 241 5.75 15.36 9.83
C VAL A 241 7.10 14.80 9.42
N VAL A 242 8.08 14.78 10.33
CA VAL A 242 9.41 14.23 10.06
C VAL A 242 9.31 12.73 9.75
N CYS A 243 8.59 11.94 10.55
CA CYS A 243 8.41 10.51 10.30
C CYS A 243 7.67 10.25 8.97
N THR A 244 6.64 11.04 8.65
CA THR A 244 5.89 10.90 7.38
C THR A 244 6.75 11.28 6.19
N ALA A 245 7.54 12.35 6.29
CA ALA A 245 8.46 12.77 5.25
C ALA A 245 9.58 11.74 5.03
N ILE A 246 10.14 11.17 6.11
CA ILE A 246 11.12 10.08 6.03
C ILE A 246 10.48 8.83 5.39
N GLY A 247 9.28 8.43 5.82
CA GLY A 247 8.58 7.28 5.25
C GLY A 247 8.25 7.46 3.77
N PHE A 248 7.78 8.65 3.37
CA PHE A 248 7.55 8.98 1.97
C PHE A 248 8.86 9.03 1.18
N ALA A 249 9.94 9.58 1.74
CA ALA A 249 11.25 9.57 1.09
C ALA A 249 11.78 8.15 0.90
N ILE A 250 11.66 7.27 1.90
CA ILE A 250 12.05 5.84 1.79
C ILE A 250 11.20 5.15 0.72
N SER A 251 9.88 5.33 0.76
CA SER A 251 8.97 4.73 -0.22
C SER A 251 9.17 5.28 -1.63
N ALA A 252 9.45 6.57 -1.77
CA ALA A 252 9.78 7.20 -3.05
C ALA A 252 11.16 6.76 -3.54
N ILE A 253 12.15 6.59 -2.67
CA ILE A 253 13.46 6.01 -3.02
C ILE A 253 13.29 4.56 -3.43
N GLU A 254 12.48 3.78 -2.73
CA GLU A 254 12.20 2.38 -3.05
C GLU A 254 11.40 2.25 -4.34
N THR A 255 10.38 3.07 -4.52
CA THR A 255 9.58 3.11 -5.76
C THR A 255 10.43 3.62 -6.90
N ALA A 256 11.24 4.66 -6.74
CA ALA A 256 12.19 5.09 -7.76
C ALA A 256 13.23 3.99 -8.04
N ARG A 257 13.69 3.23 -7.03
CA ARG A 257 14.57 2.07 -7.21
C ARG A 257 13.87 0.88 -7.87
N ARG A 258 12.53 0.77 -7.80
CA ARG A 258 11.73 -0.33 -8.37
C ARG A 258 11.09 0.03 -9.71
N SER A 259 10.78 1.30 -9.93
CA SER A 259 10.21 1.82 -11.18
C SER A 259 11.30 1.88 -12.23
N THR A 260 12.54 2.22 -11.85
CA THR A 260 13.73 2.17 -12.71
C THR A 260 14.14 0.76 -13.20
N VAL A 261 13.29 -0.26 -13.06
CA VAL A 261 13.61 -1.69 -13.26
C VAL A 261 12.91 -2.31 -14.47
N TYR A 262 12.10 -1.58 -15.25
CA TYR A 262 11.40 -2.18 -16.39
C TYR A 262 11.79 -1.62 -17.77
N GLU A 263 13.05 -1.20 -17.92
CA GLU A 263 13.79 -1.43 -19.17
C GLU A 263 14.87 -2.49 -18.93
N SER A 264 15.20 -3.24 -19.98
CA SER A 264 16.13 -4.36 -19.99
C SER A 264 17.56 -3.92 -19.65
N VAL A 265 17.86 -3.59 -18.39
CA VAL A 265 19.24 -3.37 -17.96
C VAL A 265 19.97 -4.67 -18.23
N PRO A 266 21.07 -4.64 -19.01
CA PRO A 266 21.88 -5.83 -19.17
C PRO A 266 22.27 -6.32 -17.78
N TYR A 267 21.80 -7.50 -17.41
CA TYR A 267 22.11 -8.08 -16.12
C TYR A 267 23.13 -9.19 -16.34
N HIS A 268 24.11 -9.22 -15.45
CA HIS A 268 25.08 -10.30 -15.44
C HIS A 268 24.49 -11.46 -14.66
N GLN A 269 24.49 -12.62 -15.28
CA GLN A 269 24.09 -13.86 -14.65
C GLN A 269 25.20 -14.88 -14.89
N VAL A 270 25.61 -15.55 -13.81
CA VAL A 270 26.46 -16.73 -13.98
C VAL A 270 25.63 -17.81 -14.66
N SER A 271 26.17 -18.33 -15.74
CA SER A 271 25.58 -19.38 -16.57
C SER A 271 26.65 -20.44 -16.86
N ILE A 272 26.24 -21.56 -17.44
CA ILE A 272 27.14 -22.67 -17.78
C ILE A 272 27.16 -22.80 -19.30
N ASP A 273 28.34 -22.78 -19.89
CA ASP A 273 28.51 -23.13 -21.30
C ASP A 273 28.20 -24.63 -21.48
N ILE A 274 27.25 -24.97 -22.34
CA ILE A 274 26.73 -26.32 -22.49
C ILE A 274 27.80 -27.29 -23.03
N GLU A 275 28.68 -26.83 -23.91
CA GLU A 275 29.70 -27.67 -24.53
C GLU A 275 30.87 -27.94 -23.58
N THR A 276 31.36 -26.89 -22.92
CA THR A 276 32.55 -26.97 -22.08
C THR A 276 32.24 -27.33 -20.63
N GLY A 277 31.02 -27.08 -20.16
CA GLY A 277 30.61 -27.22 -18.77
C GLY A 277 31.21 -26.17 -17.83
N LYS A 278 32.00 -25.21 -18.35
CA LYS A 278 32.63 -24.17 -17.55
C LYS A 278 31.62 -23.09 -17.13
N PRO A 279 31.79 -22.48 -15.95
CA PRO A 279 31.00 -21.31 -15.57
C PRO A 279 31.42 -20.07 -16.37
N TRP A 280 30.43 -19.29 -16.78
CA TRP A 280 30.59 -18.03 -17.50
C TRP A 280 29.79 -16.94 -16.83
N LEU A 281 30.29 -15.71 -16.87
CA LEU A 281 29.50 -14.54 -16.53
C LEU A 281 28.85 -13.99 -17.80
N VAL A 282 27.60 -14.36 -18.05
CA VAL A 282 26.87 -13.95 -19.25
C VAL A 282 26.09 -12.68 -18.97
N THR A 283 26.16 -11.74 -19.89
CA THR A 283 25.35 -10.52 -19.91
C THR A 283 24.12 -10.76 -20.75
N GLU A 284 22.97 -10.74 -20.09
CA GLU A 284 21.66 -10.93 -20.71
C GLU A 284 20.91 -9.61 -20.76
N LYS A 285 20.19 -9.38 -21.87
CA LYS A 285 19.29 -8.24 -22.07
C LYS A 285 17.88 -8.77 -22.31
N SER A 286 16.97 -8.54 -21.37
CA SER A 286 15.58 -9.01 -21.46
C SER A 286 14.63 -7.94 -21.99
N GLY A 287 14.32 -7.97 -23.29
CA GLY A 287 13.41 -7.01 -23.94
C GLY A 287 11.96 -7.49 -23.93
N TYR A 288 11.01 -6.61 -23.59
CA TYR A 288 9.57 -6.92 -23.71
C TYR A 288 9.13 -6.86 -25.18
N ASP A 289 8.62 -7.97 -25.72
CA ASP A 289 7.96 -7.98 -27.03
C ASP A 289 6.44 -7.79 -26.86
N PRO A 290 5.88 -6.62 -27.25
CA PRO A 290 4.45 -6.35 -27.12
C PRO A 290 3.58 -7.24 -28.03
N LYS A 291 4.15 -7.91 -29.04
CA LYS A 291 3.39 -8.81 -29.92
C LYS A 291 3.10 -10.14 -29.25
N THR A 292 4.07 -10.69 -28.53
CA THR A 292 3.94 -11.94 -27.78
C THR A 292 3.43 -11.70 -26.36
N ASN A 293 3.51 -10.46 -25.88
CA ASN A 293 3.26 -10.10 -24.48
C ASN A 293 4.18 -10.91 -23.54
N ASP A 294 5.43 -11.11 -23.97
CA ASP A 294 6.45 -11.86 -23.26
C ASP A 294 7.79 -11.11 -23.25
N TYR A 295 8.71 -11.54 -22.41
CA TYR A 295 10.08 -11.01 -22.35
C TYR A 295 11.01 -11.94 -23.11
N GLU A 296 11.64 -11.44 -24.18
CA GLU A 296 12.71 -12.13 -24.88
C GLU A 296 14.06 -11.76 -24.27
N THR A 297 14.80 -12.76 -23.80
CA THR A 297 16.15 -12.57 -23.26
C THR A 297 17.19 -12.88 -24.33
N SER A 298 17.98 -11.89 -24.73
CA SER A 298 19.11 -12.04 -25.64
C SER A 298 20.44 -11.92 -24.90
N GLN A 299 21.40 -12.78 -25.20
CA GLN A 299 22.76 -12.69 -24.69
C GLN A 299 23.55 -11.66 -25.51
N ILE A 300 24.23 -10.73 -24.85
CA ILE A 300 24.93 -9.62 -25.52
C ILE A 300 26.44 -9.59 -25.28
N GLY A 301 26.95 -10.48 -24.43
CA GLY A 301 28.38 -10.60 -24.12
C GLY A 301 28.60 -11.46 -22.87
N GLY A 302 29.84 -11.81 -22.60
CA GLY A 302 30.22 -12.61 -21.44
C GLY A 302 31.61 -13.18 -21.57
N ASP A 303 32.19 -13.60 -20.44
CA ASP A 303 33.52 -14.18 -20.38
C ASP A 303 33.55 -15.33 -19.35
N VAL A 304 34.47 -16.27 -19.55
CA VAL A 304 34.64 -17.46 -18.71
C VAL A 304 35.13 -17.07 -17.32
N ILE A 305 34.59 -17.72 -16.29
CA ILE A 305 35.00 -17.51 -14.91
C ILE A 305 36.17 -18.47 -14.61
N GLU A 306 37.35 -17.91 -14.39
CA GLU A 306 38.57 -18.64 -14.04
C GLU A 306 39.24 -18.00 -12.80
N ASP A 307 39.94 -18.80 -12.00
CA ASP A 307 40.40 -18.35 -10.68
C ASP A 307 41.39 -17.18 -10.79
N GLY A 308 41.08 -16.10 -10.07
CA GLY A 308 41.86 -14.87 -10.07
C GLY A 308 41.77 -14.03 -11.36
N LYS A 309 40.98 -14.45 -12.37
CA LYS A 309 40.79 -13.70 -13.61
C LYS A 309 39.76 -12.56 -13.40
N GLU A 310 40.07 -11.39 -13.98
CA GLU A 310 39.08 -10.33 -14.15
C GLU A 310 38.22 -10.65 -15.38
N VAL A 311 36.91 -10.77 -15.17
CA VAL A 311 35.95 -11.20 -16.19
C VAL A 311 35.33 -9.97 -16.84
N ASP A 312 35.40 -9.87 -18.17
CA ASP A 312 34.78 -8.78 -18.92
C ASP A 312 33.41 -9.20 -19.46
N PRO A 313 32.29 -8.74 -18.88
CA PRO A 313 30.95 -9.11 -19.33
C PRO A 313 30.59 -8.63 -20.76
N ARG A 314 31.46 -7.85 -21.41
CA ARG A 314 31.27 -7.29 -22.75
C ARG A 314 32.01 -8.05 -23.84
N GLU A 315 32.82 -9.04 -23.49
CA GLU A 315 33.48 -9.86 -24.50
C GLU A 315 32.41 -10.52 -25.38
N GLU A 316 32.61 -10.43 -26.69
CA GLU A 316 31.62 -10.92 -27.65
C GLU A 316 31.55 -12.44 -27.53
N ILE A 317 30.37 -12.93 -27.14
CA ILE A 317 30.08 -14.35 -27.11
C ILE A 317 29.97 -14.84 -28.56
N ASP A 318 30.61 -15.96 -28.88
CA ASP A 318 30.39 -16.62 -30.16
C ASP A 318 28.91 -17.04 -30.24
N SER A 319 28.21 -16.59 -31.28
CA SER A 319 26.80 -16.90 -31.52
C SER A 319 26.47 -18.41 -31.54
N SER A 320 27.46 -19.28 -31.70
CA SER A 320 27.32 -20.74 -31.62
C SER A 320 27.32 -21.28 -30.19
N GLN A 321 27.89 -20.55 -29.22
CA GLN A 321 27.89 -20.98 -27.82
C GLN A 321 26.48 -20.89 -27.25
N GLN A 322 26.11 -21.96 -26.54
CA GLN A 322 24.85 -22.02 -25.82
C GLN A 322 25.11 -22.03 -24.34
N PHE A 323 24.36 -21.21 -23.60
CA PHE A 323 24.50 -21.09 -22.17
C PHE A 323 23.23 -21.52 -21.46
N ARG A 324 23.42 -22.20 -20.33
CA ARG A 324 22.34 -22.59 -19.43
C ARG A 324 22.38 -21.73 -18.18
N SER A 325 21.28 -21.05 -17.90
CA SER A 325 21.09 -20.30 -16.67
C SER A 325 21.09 -21.22 -15.45
N LEU A 326 21.73 -20.78 -14.36
CA LEU A 326 21.67 -21.48 -13.07
C LEU A 326 20.27 -21.34 -12.44
N ASN A 327 19.86 -22.36 -11.69
CA ASN A 327 18.60 -22.38 -10.96
C ASN A 327 18.81 -22.03 -9.48
N TYR A 328 17.87 -21.28 -8.90
CA TYR A 328 17.89 -21.04 -7.46
C TYR A 328 17.64 -22.31 -6.66
N LEU A 329 18.56 -22.61 -5.76
CA LEU A 329 18.34 -23.54 -4.66
C LEU A 329 17.55 -22.82 -3.57
N TYR A 330 16.24 -23.05 -3.54
CA TYR A 330 15.32 -22.30 -2.68
C TYR A 330 15.46 -22.73 -1.25
N ASP A 331 16.00 -21.86 -0.39
CA ASP A 331 16.04 -22.06 1.05
C ASP A 331 14.62 -21.98 1.63
N LEU A 332 14.20 -23.07 2.25
CA LEU A 332 12.89 -23.23 2.86
C LEU A 332 12.73 -22.42 4.16
N ARG A 333 13.83 -21.91 4.74
CA ARG A 333 13.81 -21.10 5.98
C ARG A 333 13.59 -19.62 5.74
N THR A 334 14.13 -19.08 4.64
CA THR A 334 14.16 -17.63 4.37
C THR A 334 12.86 -17.10 3.80
N PHE A 335 11.85 -17.94 3.58
CA PHE A 335 10.60 -17.50 2.97
C PHE A 335 9.91 -16.45 3.84
N PRO A 336 9.94 -15.15 3.45
CA PRO A 336 9.17 -14.17 4.17
C PRO A 336 7.72 -14.52 3.91
N ASN A 337 6.97 -14.71 4.99
CA ASN A 337 5.53 -14.82 4.98
C ASN A 337 4.94 -13.50 4.44
N GLY A 338 5.07 -13.22 3.14
CA GLY A 338 4.51 -12.07 2.43
C GLY A 338 2.99 -12.17 2.28
N GLY A 339 2.34 -12.70 3.32
CA GLY A 339 0.90 -12.77 3.48
C GLY A 339 0.36 -11.57 4.24
N ASP A 340 -0.95 -11.40 4.24
CA ASP A 340 -1.65 -10.33 4.97
C ASP A 340 -1.87 -10.67 6.47
N GLY A 341 -1.11 -11.62 7.00
CA GLY A 341 -1.35 -12.20 8.31
C GLY A 341 -2.60 -13.09 8.41
N PHE A 342 -3.23 -13.46 7.29
CA PHE A 342 -4.30 -14.49 7.22
C PHE A 342 -4.02 -15.60 6.22
N PHE A 343 -3.48 -15.25 5.05
CA PHE A 343 -3.09 -16.19 4.01
C PHE A 343 -1.76 -15.79 3.40
N SER A 344 -0.99 -16.77 2.91
CA SER A 344 0.12 -16.47 2.02
C SER A 344 -0.42 -15.93 0.70
N ARG A 345 0.45 -15.28 -0.10
CA ARG A 345 0.15 -15.08 -1.52
C ARG A 345 -0.21 -16.42 -2.17
N LEU A 346 -1.17 -16.40 -3.08
CA LEU A 346 -1.57 -17.58 -3.87
C LEU A 346 -0.38 -18.02 -4.71
N ALA A 347 -0.05 -19.30 -4.64
CA ALA A 347 0.91 -19.93 -5.53
C ALA A 347 0.11 -20.57 -6.67
N THR A 348 0.14 -19.96 -7.84
CA THR A 348 -0.40 -20.59 -9.06
C THR A 348 0.59 -21.65 -9.54
N THR A 349 0.36 -22.92 -9.24
CA THR A 349 1.00 -24.02 -9.97
C THR A 349 0.14 -24.36 -11.19
N TYR A 350 0.76 -24.36 -12.38
CA TYR A 350 0.12 -24.86 -13.59
C TYR A 350 0.36 -26.37 -13.66
N GLY A 351 -0.44 -27.14 -12.95
CA GLY A 351 -0.49 -28.60 -13.11
C GLY A 351 -1.57 -29.01 -14.12
N SER A 352 -1.44 -30.20 -14.69
CA SER A 352 -2.49 -30.86 -15.51
C SER A 352 -3.84 -30.93 -14.79
N SER A 353 -3.81 -30.88 -13.46
CA SER A 353 -4.97 -30.92 -12.58
C SER A 353 -5.86 -29.67 -12.62
N GLY A 354 -5.37 -28.55 -13.14
CA GLY A 354 -6.12 -27.29 -13.14
C GLY A 354 -6.53 -26.88 -11.72
N LEU A 355 -5.65 -27.07 -10.73
CA LEU A 355 -5.85 -26.63 -9.36
C LEU A 355 -5.02 -25.38 -9.04
N LEU A 356 -5.52 -24.59 -8.11
CA LEU A 356 -4.93 -23.35 -7.64
C LEU A 356 -4.64 -23.48 -6.14
N PHE A 357 -3.40 -23.26 -5.70
CA PHE A 357 -2.95 -23.61 -4.36
C PHE A 357 -2.64 -22.38 -3.49
N SER A 358 -3.17 -22.35 -2.27
CA SER A 358 -2.94 -21.26 -1.31
C SER A 358 -2.64 -21.79 0.08
N TYR A 359 -1.74 -21.13 0.82
CA TYR A 359 -1.54 -21.44 2.23
C TYR A 359 -2.38 -20.52 3.08
N ASP A 360 -2.96 -21.10 4.14
CA ASP A 360 -3.42 -20.30 5.25
C ASP A 360 -2.31 -20.09 6.29
N VAL A 361 -2.48 -19.12 7.18
CA VAL A 361 -1.50 -18.83 8.26
C VAL A 361 -1.27 -19.96 9.24
N ARG A 362 -2.08 -21.02 9.21
CA ARG A 362 -1.87 -22.17 10.07
C ARG A 362 -0.91 -23.18 9.42
N GLY A 363 -0.55 -22.98 8.14
CA GLY A 363 0.30 -23.87 7.34
C GLY A 363 -0.47 -24.91 6.54
N TYR A 364 -1.79 -24.74 6.36
CA TYR A 364 -2.57 -25.67 5.54
C TYR A 364 -2.52 -25.27 4.06
N LEU A 365 -2.18 -26.24 3.21
CA LEU A 365 -2.22 -26.12 1.76
C LEU A 365 -3.65 -26.38 1.27
N LEU A 366 -4.31 -25.35 0.76
CA LEU A 366 -5.67 -25.39 0.23
C LEU A 366 -5.60 -25.40 -1.30
N ALA A 367 -6.31 -26.32 -1.96
CA ALA A 367 -6.46 -26.26 -3.42
C ALA A 367 -7.89 -25.97 -3.86
N TYR A 368 -7.98 -25.08 -4.84
CA TYR A 368 -9.20 -24.61 -5.46
C TYR A 368 -9.22 -25.05 -6.93
N ASP A 369 -10.39 -25.28 -7.50
CA ASP A 369 -10.54 -25.46 -8.95
C ASP A 369 -9.97 -24.24 -9.69
N HIS A 370 -9.43 -24.42 -10.90
CA HIS A 370 -9.11 -23.29 -11.76
C HIS A 370 -10.39 -22.53 -12.19
N TRP A 371 -10.21 -21.33 -12.73
CA TRP A 371 -11.29 -20.53 -13.29
C TRP A 371 -12.12 -21.35 -14.30
N PRO A 372 -13.47 -21.25 -14.32
CA PRO A 372 -14.30 -20.25 -13.63
C PRO A 372 -14.84 -20.63 -12.24
N ARG A 373 -14.64 -21.87 -11.77
CA ARG A 373 -15.31 -22.33 -10.55
C ARG A 373 -14.64 -21.85 -9.28
N ARG A 374 -13.30 -21.82 -9.23
CA ARG A 374 -12.50 -21.43 -8.04
C ARG A 374 -12.96 -22.08 -6.73
N GLN A 375 -13.59 -23.24 -6.77
CA GLN A 375 -14.15 -23.86 -5.59
C GLN A 375 -13.06 -24.61 -4.81
N TRP A 376 -12.97 -24.41 -3.50
CA TRP A 376 -12.10 -25.17 -2.61
C TRP A 376 -12.51 -26.63 -2.67
N ARG A 377 -11.59 -27.47 -3.13
CA ARG A 377 -11.83 -28.91 -3.32
C ARG A 377 -11.15 -29.74 -2.26
N TYR A 378 -9.92 -29.37 -1.91
CA TYR A 378 -9.02 -30.22 -1.16
C TYR A 378 -8.18 -29.42 -0.16
N THR A 379 -7.81 -30.10 0.92
CA THR A 379 -6.80 -29.66 1.87
C THR A 379 -5.71 -30.72 1.91
N PHE A 380 -4.49 -30.29 1.66
CA PHE A 380 -3.32 -31.15 1.60
C PHE A 380 -2.55 -31.04 2.92
N PHE A 381 -2.17 -32.20 3.42
CA PHE A 381 -1.29 -32.41 4.56
C PHE A 381 -0.14 -33.28 4.08
N ALA A 382 1.03 -33.22 4.69
CA ALA A 382 2.16 -34.04 4.22
C ALA A 382 1.87 -35.55 4.25
N ASP A 383 0.94 -35.99 5.07
CA ASP A 383 0.55 -37.40 5.25
C ASP A 383 -0.71 -37.82 4.48
N LYS A 384 -1.53 -36.87 3.98
CA LYS A 384 -2.82 -37.19 3.32
C LYS A 384 -3.47 -36.00 2.62
N VAL A 385 -4.42 -36.29 1.74
CA VAL A 385 -5.34 -35.30 1.18
C VAL A 385 -6.72 -35.48 1.79
N GLN A 386 -7.36 -34.38 2.16
CA GLN A 386 -8.75 -34.38 2.59
C GLN A 386 -9.59 -33.54 1.61
N ARG A 387 -10.88 -33.86 1.49
CA ARG A 387 -11.82 -32.96 0.84
C ARG A 387 -11.97 -31.67 1.66
N SER A 388 -12.39 -30.60 0.99
CA SER A 388 -12.65 -29.28 1.59
C SER A 388 -13.37 -29.40 2.94
N GLY A 389 -12.88 -28.68 3.95
CA GLY A 389 -13.43 -28.66 5.31
C GLY A 389 -12.65 -29.50 6.33
N GLY A 390 -11.83 -30.46 5.89
CA GLY A 390 -10.95 -31.24 6.76
C GLY A 390 -9.70 -30.48 7.17
N PHE A 391 -9.43 -30.37 8.48
CA PHE A 391 -8.23 -29.74 9.05
C PHE A 391 -7.41 -30.69 9.94
N SER A 392 -7.54 -31.99 9.73
CA SER A 392 -6.80 -33.00 10.51
C SER A 392 -5.69 -33.59 9.66
N GLY A 393 -4.44 -33.50 10.10
CA GLY A 393 -3.28 -34.06 9.40
C GLY A 393 -2.02 -33.29 9.74
N THR A 394 -0.89 -33.77 9.23
CA THR A 394 0.41 -33.16 9.50
C THR A 394 0.66 -32.00 8.54
N ARG A 395 0.73 -30.79 9.09
CA ARG A 395 0.84 -29.57 8.28
C ARG A 395 2.15 -29.53 7.53
N PHE A 396 2.15 -28.90 6.36
CA PHE A 396 3.40 -28.49 5.73
C PHE A 396 4.03 -27.38 6.55
N THR A 397 5.34 -27.41 6.63
CA THR A 397 6.10 -26.54 7.53
C THR A 397 6.64 -25.31 6.81
N VAL A 398 6.53 -25.30 5.48
CA VAL A 398 7.05 -24.27 4.58
C VAL A 398 6.00 -23.95 3.54
N SER A 399 5.94 -22.68 3.14
CA SER A 399 5.13 -22.24 2.01
C SER A 399 5.89 -22.43 0.68
N PRO A 400 5.38 -23.19 -0.29
CA PRO A 400 5.89 -23.44 -1.62
C PRO A 400 5.78 -22.23 -2.56
N GLY A 401 5.41 -21.05 -2.06
CA GLY A 401 5.03 -19.90 -2.89
C GLY A 401 6.09 -19.42 -3.89
N GLY A 402 7.33 -19.87 -3.77
CA GLY A 402 8.42 -19.58 -4.70
C GLY A 402 8.67 -20.65 -5.77
N PHE A 403 7.92 -21.75 -5.77
CA PHE A 403 8.25 -22.95 -6.55
C PHE A 403 8.00 -22.86 -8.05
N ARG A 404 7.42 -21.76 -8.56
CA ARG A 404 7.20 -21.60 -10.01
C ARG A 404 8.50 -21.65 -10.79
N SER A 405 9.55 -21.01 -10.30
CA SER A 405 10.85 -20.96 -10.95
C SER A 405 11.67 -22.23 -10.71
N SER A 406 11.54 -22.86 -9.53
CA SER A 406 12.32 -24.05 -9.17
C SER A 406 11.83 -25.35 -9.81
N PHE A 407 10.50 -25.50 -9.90
CA PHE A 407 9.85 -26.68 -10.47
C PHE A 407 9.08 -26.34 -11.75
N GLY A 408 9.41 -25.20 -12.38
CA GLY A 408 8.84 -24.82 -13.67
C GLY A 408 9.02 -25.91 -14.72
N LEU A 409 10.14 -26.64 -14.69
CA LEU A 409 10.42 -27.77 -15.59
C LEU A 409 9.38 -28.90 -15.48
N PHE A 410 8.88 -29.20 -14.28
CA PHE A 410 7.79 -30.18 -14.11
C PHE A 410 6.49 -29.70 -14.76
N ALA A 411 6.10 -28.46 -14.44
CA ALA A 411 4.88 -27.86 -14.96
C ALA A 411 4.94 -27.74 -16.49
N ASN A 412 6.09 -27.34 -17.03
CA ASN A 412 6.37 -27.23 -18.46
C ASN A 412 6.27 -28.57 -19.18
N ALA A 413 6.79 -29.63 -18.55
CA ALA A 413 6.66 -31.00 -19.06
C ALA A 413 5.24 -31.59 -18.87
N GLY A 414 4.31 -30.85 -18.25
CA GLY A 414 2.91 -31.23 -18.06
C GLY A 414 2.63 -32.00 -16.76
N TYR A 415 3.63 -32.17 -15.90
CA TYR A 415 3.50 -32.91 -14.64
C TYR A 415 3.08 -32.00 -13.49
N ASP A 416 2.42 -32.57 -12.48
CA ASP A 416 2.10 -31.85 -11.26
C ASP A 416 3.39 -31.52 -10.49
N THR A 417 3.52 -30.27 -10.06
CA THR A 417 4.69 -29.78 -9.30
C THR A 417 4.81 -30.52 -7.96
N PRO A 418 6.00 -31.07 -7.61
CA PRO A 418 6.25 -31.64 -6.30
C PRO A 418 5.98 -30.63 -5.17
N LEU A 419 5.44 -31.11 -4.07
CA LEU A 419 5.33 -30.35 -2.82
C LEU A 419 6.59 -30.60 -2.00
N VAL A 420 7.11 -29.58 -1.34
CA VAL A 420 8.35 -29.69 -0.56
C VAL A 420 8.16 -29.02 0.79
N ASP A 421 8.64 -29.67 1.85
CA ASP A 421 8.77 -29.08 3.17
C ASP A 421 10.06 -29.55 3.85
N HIS A 422 10.28 -29.21 5.12
CA HIS A 422 11.56 -29.53 5.77
C HIS A 422 11.77 -31.02 6.04
N ARG A 423 10.77 -31.87 5.82
CA ARG A 423 10.84 -33.31 6.06
C ARG A 423 11.06 -34.10 4.78
N GLY A 424 10.82 -33.50 3.61
CA GLY A 424 10.95 -34.24 2.36
C GLY A 424 10.33 -33.57 1.16
N VAL A 425 10.33 -34.33 0.07
CA VAL A 425 9.69 -33.99 -1.20
C VAL A 425 8.58 -34.98 -1.47
N TYR A 426 7.42 -34.47 -1.86
CA TYR A 426 6.19 -35.22 -2.02
C TYR A 426 5.62 -35.02 -3.43
N VAL A 427 5.15 -36.10 -4.03
CA VAL A 427 4.38 -36.06 -5.28
C VAL A 427 2.91 -36.23 -4.97
N LEU A 428 2.10 -35.40 -5.60
CA LEU A 428 0.66 -35.44 -5.48
C LEU A 428 0.04 -36.27 -6.61
N LYS A 429 -0.63 -37.36 -6.25
CA LYS A 429 -1.42 -38.17 -7.19
C LYS A 429 -2.85 -37.68 -7.19
N MET A 430 -3.18 -36.86 -8.18
CA MET A 430 -4.48 -36.20 -8.23
C MET A 430 -5.67 -37.14 -8.45
N ASP A 431 -5.49 -38.31 -9.08
CA ASP A 431 -6.58 -39.28 -9.27
C ASP A 431 -6.95 -40.03 -7.99
N SER A 432 -5.94 -40.45 -7.22
CA SER A 432 -6.16 -41.15 -5.95
C SER A 432 -6.28 -40.19 -4.76
N LEU A 433 -5.98 -38.91 -4.94
CA LEU A 433 -5.83 -37.92 -3.87
C LEU A 433 -4.85 -38.42 -2.80
N GLU A 434 -3.74 -39.00 -3.25
CA GLU A 434 -2.68 -39.48 -2.38
C GLU A 434 -1.46 -38.58 -2.52
N ILE A 435 -0.86 -38.25 -1.39
CA ILE A 435 0.46 -37.62 -1.33
C ILE A 435 1.43 -38.74 -1.00
N THR A 436 2.43 -38.93 -1.85
CA THR A 436 3.47 -39.94 -1.63
C THR A 436 4.81 -39.23 -1.44
N PRO A 437 5.53 -39.43 -0.32
CA PRO A 437 6.90 -38.95 -0.21
C PRO A 437 7.74 -39.66 -1.27
N ILE A 438 8.45 -38.89 -2.08
CA ILE A 438 9.46 -39.41 -3.01
C ILE A 438 10.86 -39.27 -2.43
N VAL A 439 11.07 -38.30 -1.53
CA VAL A 439 12.26 -38.18 -0.68
C VAL A 439 11.78 -37.97 0.75
N ASP A 440 12.27 -38.79 1.67
CA ASP A 440 11.94 -38.75 3.10
C ASP A 440 13.18 -38.38 3.91
N GLU A 441 13.80 -37.26 3.53
CA GLU A 441 14.99 -36.72 4.16
C GLU A 441 14.80 -35.23 4.49
N PRO A 442 15.44 -34.71 5.55
CA PRO A 442 15.33 -33.30 5.87
C PRO A 442 15.81 -32.42 4.71
N VAL A 443 14.94 -31.52 4.25
CA VAL A 443 15.25 -30.59 3.15
C VAL A 443 15.39 -29.19 3.74
N GLU A 444 16.57 -28.58 3.57
CA GLU A 444 16.76 -27.16 3.85
C GLU A 444 16.53 -26.32 2.60
N ALA A 445 16.97 -26.83 1.44
CA ALA A 445 16.76 -26.16 0.18
C ALA A 445 16.61 -27.15 -0.97
N VAL A 446 15.92 -26.75 -2.04
CA VAL A 446 15.60 -27.61 -3.18
C VAL A 446 15.62 -26.83 -4.50
N THR A 447 16.07 -27.51 -5.56
CA THR A 447 15.84 -27.07 -6.94
C THR A 447 15.75 -28.24 -7.91
N MET A 448 15.24 -27.97 -9.10
CA MET A 448 15.47 -28.81 -10.28
C MET A 448 16.61 -28.22 -11.10
N VAL A 449 17.40 -29.09 -11.70
CA VAL A 449 18.45 -28.73 -12.67
C VAL A 449 18.38 -29.70 -13.84
N GLN A 450 18.69 -29.21 -15.03
CA GLN A 450 18.69 -30.02 -16.24
C GLN A 450 20.15 -30.18 -16.70
N LEU A 451 20.53 -31.40 -17.09
CA LEU A 451 21.88 -31.75 -17.60
C LEU A 451 21.97 -31.60 -19.12
N ASP A 452 20.90 -31.97 -19.82
CA ASP A 452 20.76 -31.92 -21.27
C ASP A 452 19.29 -31.65 -21.62
N GLU A 453 19.01 -31.00 -22.74
CA GLU A 453 17.65 -30.64 -23.16
C GLU A 453 16.74 -31.88 -23.31
N ASP A 454 17.33 -32.99 -23.71
CA ASP A 454 16.64 -34.27 -23.91
C ASP A 454 16.60 -35.16 -22.65
N GLN A 455 17.31 -34.81 -21.59
CA GLN A 455 17.34 -35.60 -20.35
C GLN A 455 16.36 -35.09 -19.30
N ALA A 456 15.81 -36.01 -18.51
CA ALA A 456 15.00 -35.62 -17.38
C ALA A 456 15.76 -34.76 -16.36
N PRO A 457 15.09 -33.73 -15.81
CA PRO A 457 15.70 -32.88 -14.82
C PRO A 457 16.03 -33.68 -13.55
N ARG A 458 17.18 -33.37 -12.96
CA ARG A 458 17.66 -33.91 -11.69
C ARG A 458 17.15 -33.02 -10.57
N MET A 459 16.73 -33.63 -9.47
CA MET A 459 16.33 -32.90 -8.28
C MET A 459 17.53 -32.77 -7.36
N VAL A 460 17.87 -31.54 -6.98
CA VAL A 460 19.00 -31.26 -6.09
C VAL A 460 18.46 -30.73 -4.77
N LEU A 461 18.83 -31.39 -3.68
CA LEU A 461 18.44 -31.06 -2.32
C LEU A 461 19.67 -30.68 -1.50
N ARG A 462 19.50 -29.74 -0.58
CA ARG A 462 20.48 -29.46 0.47
C ARG A 462 19.93 -29.88 1.81
N SER A 463 20.73 -30.62 2.56
CA SER A 463 20.47 -30.99 3.96
C SER A 463 21.73 -30.73 4.79
N GLY A 464 21.71 -29.68 5.61
CA GLY A 464 22.90 -29.19 6.31
C GLY A 464 24.03 -28.84 5.34
N ASN A 465 25.16 -29.56 5.48
CA ASN A 465 26.35 -29.40 4.64
C ASN A 465 26.43 -30.40 3.48
N LYS A 466 25.33 -31.10 3.17
CA LYS A 466 25.27 -32.08 2.09
C LYS A 466 24.41 -31.55 0.95
N LEU A 467 24.88 -31.76 -0.26
CA LEU A 467 24.13 -31.58 -1.49
C LEU A 467 23.83 -32.96 -2.07
N MET A 468 22.57 -33.25 -2.34
CA MET A 468 22.08 -34.57 -2.72
C MET A 468 21.38 -34.46 -4.06
N GLU A 469 21.82 -35.24 -5.03
CA GLU A 469 21.22 -35.30 -6.36
C GLU A 469 20.35 -36.56 -6.47
N TYR A 470 19.11 -36.35 -6.87
CA TYR A 470 18.12 -37.39 -7.08
C TYR A 470 17.75 -37.51 -8.55
N ARG A 471 17.80 -38.74 -9.07
CA ARG A 471 17.16 -39.10 -10.34
C ARG A 471 15.69 -39.35 -10.07
N LEU A 472 14.84 -38.74 -10.88
CA LEU A 472 13.41 -39.02 -10.86
C LEU A 472 13.15 -40.11 -11.88
N LEU A 473 12.76 -41.28 -11.39
CA LEU A 473 12.46 -42.44 -12.23
C LEU A 473 10.95 -42.61 -12.31
N ASP A 474 10.46 -42.98 -13.48
CA ASP A 474 9.06 -43.35 -13.68
C ASP A 474 8.74 -44.75 -13.14
N GLN A 475 7.52 -45.24 -13.41
CA GLN A 475 7.10 -46.58 -12.98
C GLN A 475 7.91 -47.73 -13.59
N ALA A 476 8.56 -47.51 -14.73
CA ALA A 476 9.43 -48.48 -15.38
C ALA A 476 10.88 -48.39 -14.85
N GLY A 477 11.17 -47.46 -13.93
CA GLY A 477 12.52 -47.19 -13.46
C GLY A 477 13.35 -46.40 -14.48
N SER A 478 12.71 -45.76 -15.46
CA SER A 478 13.37 -44.97 -16.51
C SER A 478 13.31 -43.47 -16.20
N ASP A 479 14.34 -42.73 -16.62
CA ASP A 479 14.37 -41.27 -16.66
C ASP A 479 14.01 -40.68 -18.04
N ASP A 480 13.48 -41.48 -18.96
CA ASP A 480 13.05 -41.04 -20.31
C ASP A 480 11.63 -40.44 -20.32
N TRP A 481 11.09 -40.10 -19.16
CA TRP A 481 9.74 -39.54 -19.02
C TRP A 481 9.66 -38.07 -19.43
N PHE A 482 10.78 -37.36 -19.39
CA PHE A 482 10.84 -35.96 -19.73
C PHE A 482 10.80 -35.77 -21.24
N ARG A 483 9.99 -34.82 -21.69
CA ARG A 483 9.93 -34.43 -23.09
C ARG A 483 10.04 -32.92 -23.12
N PRO A 484 11.12 -32.35 -23.68
CA PRO A 484 11.24 -30.90 -23.78
C PRO A 484 10.03 -30.33 -24.54
N LEU A 485 9.67 -29.09 -24.19
CA LEU A 485 8.65 -28.38 -24.94
C LEU A 485 9.21 -28.08 -26.34
N PRO A 486 8.39 -28.20 -27.40
CA PRO A 486 8.78 -27.68 -28.71
C PRO A 486 9.14 -26.20 -28.59
N GLU A 487 10.12 -25.76 -29.37
CA GLU A 487 10.56 -24.37 -29.43
C GLU A 487 9.35 -23.42 -29.66
N GLY A 488 9.26 -22.34 -28.87
CA GLY A 488 8.15 -21.39 -28.90
C GLY A 488 6.86 -21.82 -28.19
N VAL A 489 6.83 -23.00 -27.55
CA VAL A 489 5.69 -23.44 -26.72
C VAL A 489 6.05 -23.29 -25.25
N TYR A 490 5.42 -22.34 -24.56
CA TYR A 490 5.70 -22.07 -23.14
C TYR A 490 4.95 -22.99 -22.17
N THR A 491 3.86 -23.63 -22.62
CA THR A 491 3.10 -24.57 -21.79
C THR A 491 2.51 -25.69 -22.63
N ARG A 492 2.66 -26.94 -22.18
CA ARG A 492 1.91 -28.07 -22.75
C ARG A 492 0.56 -28.19 -22.05
N THR A 493 -0.53 -28.00 -22.78
CA THR A 493 -1.88 -28.47 -22.39
C THR A 493 -2.19 -29.86 -22.95
N VAL A 494 -1.15 -30.62 -23.36
CA VAL A 494 -1.35 -31.97 -23.87
C VAL A 494 -1.66 -32.88 -22.68
N PRO A 495 -2.80 -33.59 -22.68
CA PRO A 495 -3.08 -34.60 -21.66
C PRO A 495 -1.98 -35.65 -21.76
N LEU A 496 -1.12 -35.71 -20.73
CA LEU A 496 -0.12 -36.76 -20.64
C LEU A 496 -0.82 -38.12 -20.55
N PRO A 497 -0.36 -39.13 -21.31
CA PRO A 497 -0.87 -40.49 -21.19
C PRO A 497 -0.55 -40.99 -19.78
N ASP A 498 -1.58 -41.41 -19.05
CA ASP A 498 -1.57 -42.01 -17.70
C ASP A 498 -0.52 -41.48 -16.70
N LYS A 499 -0.99 -40.78 -15.66
CA LYS A 499 -0.20 -40.10 -14.62
C LYS A 499 1.00 -40.93 -14.16
N ILE A 500 2.18 -40.56 -14.64
CA ILE A 500 3.45 -41.18 -14.27
C ILE A 500 3.63 -41.07 -12.76
N ARG A 501 4.08 -42.17 -12.13
CA ARG A 501 4.48 -42.17 -10.72
C ARG A 501 5.98 -42.03 -10.68
N PHE A 502 6.45 -41.06 -9.93
CA PHE A 502 7.86 -40.85 -9.72
C PHE A 502 8.34 -41.55 -8.45
N THR A 503 9.53 -42.13 -8.53
CA THR A 503 10.37 -42.47 -7.38
C THR A 503 11.65 -41.65 -7.50
N ALA A 504 12.16 -41.12 -6.38
CA ALA A 504 13.45 -40.47 -6.38
C ALA A 504 14.52 -41.50 -5.98
N GLU A 505 15.53 -41.67 -6.82
CA GLU A 505 16.71 -42.48 -6.53
C GLU A 505 17.87 -41.52 -6.22
N LEU A 506 18.47 -41.65 -5.04
CA LEU A 506 19.67 -40.88 -4.70
C LEU A 506 20.81 -41.33 -5.62
N SER A 507 21.26 -40.42 -6.48
CA SER A 507 22.30 -40.69 -7.47
C SER A 507 23.68 -40.40 -6.92
N ARG A 508 23.82 -39.23 -6.28
CA ARG A 508 25.10 -38.69 -5.81
C ARG A 508 24.86 -37.85 -4.56
N GLU A 509 25.85 -37.88 -3.67
CA GLU A 509 25.88 -37.09 -2.45
C GLU A 509 27.23 -36.39 -2.38
N PHE A 510 27.21 -35.09 -2.10
CA PHE A 510 28.38 -34.23 -2.07
C PHE A 510 28.45 -33.52 -0.72
N GLU A 511 29.64 -33.47 -0.12
CA GLU A 511 29.89 -32.56 0.99
C GLU A 511 30.20 -31.17 0.47
N LEU A 512 29.43 -30.19 0.91
CA LEU A 512 29.65 -28.80 0.55
C LEU A 512 30.94 -28.28 1.25
N PRO A 513 31.75 -27.46 0.57
CA PRO A 513 32.94 -26.89 1.17
C PRO A 513 32.57 -25.94 2.33
N ALA A 514 33.29 -26.05 3.45
CA ALA A 514 33.12 -25.21 4.63
C ALA A 514 33.70 -23.80 4.36
N PRO A 515 32.89 -22.88 3.79
CA PRO A 515 32.30 -21.82 4.59
C PRO A 515 30.87 -21.41 4.18
N LEU A 516 30.16 -22.20 3.36
CA LEU A 516 28.79 -21.87 2.94
C LEU A 516 27.89 -21.71 4.17
N GLN A 517 27.43 -20.49 4.44
CA GLN A 517 26.56 -20.28 5.59
C GLN A 517 25.23 -20.98 5.35
N ALA A 518 24.53 -21.30 6.42
CA ALA A 518 23.21 -21.94 6.33
C ALA A 518 22.23 -21.11 5.48
N PHE A 519 22.41 -19.79 5.39
CA PHE A 519 21.40 -18.88 4.82
C PHE A 519 21.76 -18.27 3.46
N ASP A 520 22.84 -18.71 2.82
CA ASP A 520 23.19 -18.18 1.51
C ASP A 520 22.25 -18.74 0.45
N THR A 521 21.62 -17.85 -0.32
CA THR A 521 20.84 -18.24 -1.49
C THR A 521 21.80 -18.75 -2.55
N LEU A 522 21.76 -20.05 -2.81
CA LEU A 522 22.63 -20.69 -3.80
C LEU A 522 21.94 -20.74 -5.15
N LEU A 523 22.71 -20.52 -6.21
CA LEU A 523 22.35 -20.87 -7.57
C LEU A 523 23.09 -22.16 -7.93
N VAL A 524 22.43 -23.07 -8.63
CA VAL A 524 22.93 -24.41 -8.96
C VAL A 524 22.70 -24.67 -10.43
N GLY A 525 23.72 -25.13 -11.12
CA GLY A 525 23.59 -25.68 -12.46
C GLY A 525 24.36 -26.98 -12.57
N ALA A 526 23.81 -27.89 -13.35
CA ALA A 526 24.38 -29.21 -13.55
C ALA A 526 25.18 -29.24 -14.85
N THR A 527 26.35 -29.87 -14.82
CA THR A 527 27.24 -30.07 -15.96
C THR A 527 27.43 -31.56 -16.20
N ALA A 528 27.96 -31.93 -17.36
CA ALA A 528 28.36 -33.30 -17.62
C ALA A 528 29.47 -33.79 -16.66
N GLN A 529 30.16 -32.89 -15.96
CA GLN A 529 31.25 -33.15 -15.01
C GLN A 529 30.80 -33.02 -13.54
N GLY A 530 29.64 -32.43 -13.24
CA GLY A 530 29.17 -32.30 -11.86
C GLY A 530 28.25 -31.10 -11.66
N PHE A 531 28.56 -30.23 -10.71
CA PHE A 531 27.75 -29.06 -10.38
C PHE A 531 28.57 -27.77 -10.31
N VAL A 532 27.94 -26.68 -10.74
CA VAL A 532 28.41 -25.31 -10.49
C VAL A 532 27.46 -24.69 -9.46
N LEU A 533 28.02 -24.27 -8.32
CA LEU A 533 27.29 -23.53 -7.28
C LEU A 533 27.76 -22.08 -7.24
N VAL A 534 26.82 -21.14 -7.16
CA VAL A 534 27.13 -19.73 -6.99
C VAL A 534 26.41 -19.20 -5.77
N GLU A 535 27.17 -18.56 -4.89
CA GLU A 535 26.65 -17.97 -3.66
C GLU A 535 26.04 -16.61 -3.97
N ASN A 536 24.72 -16.44 -4.07
CA ASN A 536 24.08 -15.13 -4.36
C ASN A 536 24.42 -14.54 -5.76
N ARG A 537 23.52 -13.74 -6.35
CA ARG A 537 23.71 -13.10 -7.67
C ARG A 537 24.91 -12.15 -7.75
N ASN A 538 25.35 -11.64 -6.61
CA ASN A 538 26.43 -10.65 -6.54
C ASN A 538 27.76 -11.24 -6.06
N ALA A 539 27.84 -12.53 -5.70
CA ALA A 539 29.12 -13.01 -5.19
C ALA A 539 30.12 -13.32 -6.29
N LYS A 540 31.35 -13.11 -5.87
CA LYS A 540 32.61 -13.32 -6.57
C LYS A 540 33.12 -14.76 -6.44
N ARG A 541 32.26 -15.70 -5.97
CA ARG A 541 32.65 -17.07 -5.65
C ARG A 541 31.76 -18.05 -6.40
N VAL A 542 32.39 -18.93 -7.14
CA VAL A 542 31.78 -20.09 -7.80
C VAL A 542 32.44 -21.33 -7.22
N PHE A 543 31.66 -22.37 -6.95
CA PHE A 543 32.18 -23.67 -6.55
C PHE A 543 31.89 -24.67 -7.66
N GLU A 544 32.94 -25.27 -8.20
CA GLU A 544 32.84 -26.36 -9.16
C GLU A 544 33.00 -27.67 -8.39
N ILE A 545 31.95 -28.49 -8.38
CA ILE A 545 31.94 -29.81 -7.73
C ILE A 545 32.01 -30.86 -8.84
N ASP A 546 33.09 -31.62 -8.90
CA ASP A 546 33.26 -32.71 -9.87
C ASP A 546 32.40 -33.94 -9.47
N LYS A 547 32.30 -34.94 -10.36
CA LYS A 547 31.55 -36.18 -10.14
C LYS A 547 32.00 -36.94 -8.90
N ASP A 548 33.29 -36.86 -8.58
CA ASP A 548 33.91 -37.51 -7.44
C ASP A 548 33.68 -36.73 -6.13
N GLY A 549 33.04 -35.56 -6.22
CA GLY A 549 32.68 -34.69 -5.11
C GLY A 549 33.80 -33.82 -4.58
N SER A 550 34.94 -33.75 -5.26
CA SER A 550 35.92 -32.70 -5.02
C SER A 550 35.32 -31.35 -5.42
N ALA A 551 35.32 -30.40 -4.49
CA ALA A 551 34.87 -29.04 -4.72
C ALA A 551 36.08 -28.10 -4.86
N GLU A 552 36.18 -27.42 -5.99
CA GLU A 552 37.12 -26.33 -6.22
C GLU A 552 36.38 -24.99 -6.13
N MET A 553 36.97 -24.01 -5.46
CA MET A 553 36.40 -22.68 -5.33
C MET A 553 37.14 -21.74 -6.28
N VAL A 554 36.39 -21.14 -7.20
CA VAL A 554 36.87 -20.19 -8.20
C VAL A 554 36.42 -18.80 -7.77
N GLN A 555 37.40 -17.92 -7.52
CA GLN A 555 37.12 -16.53 -7.19
C GLN A 555 37.34 -15.61 -8.40
N TYR A 556 36.38 -14.74 -8.69
CA TYR A 556 36.44 -13.83 -9.84
C TYR A 556 36.07 -12.39 -9.48
N SER A 557 36.52 -11.42 -10.27
CA SER A 557 36.09 -10.04 -10.17
C SER A 557 35.44 -9.59 -11.46
N VAL A 558 34.29 -8.91 -11.35
CA VAL A 558 33.58 -8.32 -12.48
C VAL A 558 34.06 -6.90 -12.68
N ASN A 559 34.48 -6.56 -13.90
CA ASN A 559 34.66 -5.16 -14.28
C ASN A 559 33.27 -4.50 -14.36
N PRO A 560 32.93 -3.54 -13.49
CA PRO A 560 31.60 -2.96 -13.46
C PRO A 560 31.35 -2.20 -14.78
N ALA A 561 30.47 -2.73 -15.61
CA ALA A 561 30.05 -2.05 -16.83
C ALA A 561 29.57 -0.63 -16.49
N ALA A 562 30.06 0.37 -17.22
CA ALA A 562 29.52 1.71 -17.17
C ALA A 562 28.01 1.62 -17.43
N LYS A 563 27.21 2.18 -16.51
CA LYS A 563 25.75 2.25 -16.62
C LYS A 563 25.39 3.13 -17.81
N ASP A 564 25.30 2.54 -18.99
CA ASP A 564 24.76 3.22 -20.16
C ASP A 564 23.27 3.40 -19.97
N GLY A 565 22.90 4.66 -19.74
CA GLY A 565 21.56 5.07 -19.41
C GLY A 565 20.65 5.00 -20.63
N LEU A 566 19.73 4.05 -20.61
CA LEU A 566 18.47 4.09 -21.34
C LEU A 566 17.43 3.40 -20.43
N GLN A 567 16.40 4.17 -20.09
CA GLN A 567 15.27 3.79 -19.24
C GLN A 567 13.96 4.19 -19.94
N LYS A 568 12.96 3.32 -19.94
CA LYS A 568 11.54 3.64 -20.17
C LYS A 568 10.72 2.80 -19.21
N ASP A 569 9.78 3.47 -18.59
CA ASP A 569 8.88 2.86 -17.62
C ASP A 569 7.43 2.93 -18.11
N GLU A 570 6.67 1.89 -17.78
CA GLU A 570 5.23 1.83 -17.98
C GLU A 570 4.44 2.54 -16.88
N LEU A 571 3.22 2.97 -17.22
CA LEU A 571 2.28 3.63 -16.31
C LEU A 571 1.81 2.70 -15.19
N THR A 572 2.11 3.04 -13.93
CA THR A 572 1.39 2.48 -12.79
C THR A 572 0.13 3.32 -12.46
N PRO A 573 -1.00 2.70 -12.10
CA PRO A 573 -2.25 3.39 -11.74
C PRO A 573 -2.20 4.16 -10.41
N GLU A 574 -1.03 4.29 -9.79
CA GLU A 574 -0.80 4.99 -8.51
C GLU A 574 -0.88 6.53 -8.64
N PHE A 575 -1.02 7.09 -9.84
CA PHE A 575 -1.03 8.55 -10.07
C PHE A 575 -2.38 9.26 -9.84
N ILE A 576 -3.47 8.53 -9.63
CA ILE A 576 -4.82 9.12 -9.46
C ILE A 576 -4.96 9.99 -8.18
N PRO A 577 -4.37 9.65 -7.01
CA PRO A 577 -4.41 10.52 -5.83
C PRO A 577 -3.66 11.85 -6.01
N ALA A 578 -2.74 11.92 -6.97
CA ALA A 578 -1.80 13.03 -7.08
C ALA A 578 -2.44 14.34 -7.57
N ALA A 579 -3.62 14.26 -8.20
CA ALA A 579 -4.41 15.41 -8.64
C ALA A 579 -4.85 16.36 -7.50
N PHE A 580 -4.84 15.87 -6.26
CA PHE A 580 -5.27 16.62 -5.08
C PHE A 580 -4.11 17.03 -4.17
N ILE A 581 -2.86 16.69 -4.53
CA ILE A 581 -1.68 17.10 -3.78
C ILE A 581 -1.52 18.63 -3.94
N PRO A 582 -1.25 19.38 -2.86
CA PRO A 582 -0.87 20.79 -2.95
C PRO A 582 0.20 20.98 -4.02
N GLY A 583 -0.03 21.81 -5.04
CA GLY A 583 0.94 21.93 -6.14
C GLY A 583 2.29 22.46 -5.69
N GLY A 584 2.40 23.10 -4.52
CA GLY A 584 3.67 23.42 -3.87
C GLY A 584 4.46 22.18 -3.42
N LEU A 585 3.80 21.08 -3.04
CA LEU A 585 4.45 19.79 -2.78
C LEU A 585 4.84 19.09 -4.08
N VAL A 586 4.05 19.24 -5.16
CA VAL A 586 4.43 18.72 -6.49
C VAL A 586 5.66 19.46 -7.02
N ILE A 587 5.63 20.79 -7.02
CA ILE A 587 6.75 21.65 -7.42
C ILE A 587 7.95 21.42 -6.50
N GLY A 588 7.73 21.31 -5.20
CA GLY A 588 8.76 21.02 -4.21
C GLY A 588 9.39 19.65 -4.44
N GLY A 589 8.59 18.61 -4.66
CA GLY A 589 9.07 17.27 -4.99
C GLY A 589 9.87 17.25 -6.30
N LEU A 590 9.39 17.91 -7.36
CA LEU A 590 10.10 18.04 -8.63
C LEU A 590 11.41 18.85 -8.48
N ALA A 591 11.41 19.92 -7.70
CA ALA A 591 12.59 20.74 -7.45
C ALA A 591 13.62 19.99 -6.58
N THR A 592 13.18 19.26 -5.55
CA THR A 592 14.04 18.38 -4.74
C THR A 592 14.62 17.27 -5.59
N ALA A 593 13.81 16.60 -6.42
CA ALA A 593 14.29 15.61 -7.37
C ALA A 593 15.32 16.23 -8.32
N PHE A 594 15.08 17.44 -8.84
CA PHE A 594 16.02 18.15 -9.70
C PHE A 594 17.34 18.46 -8.98
N VAL A 595 17.29 18.99 -7.75
CA VAL A 595 18.48 19.29 -6.95
C VAL A 595 19.29 18.04 -6.65
N ILE A 596 18.63 16.94 -6.25
CA ILE A 596 19.30 15.64 -6.02
C ILE A 596 20.02 15.20 -7.30
N ASN A 597 19.32 15.24 -8.44
CA ASN A 597 19.91 14.85 -9.72
C ASN A 597 21.05 15.79 -10.17
N VAL A 598 21.00 17.10 -9.86
CA VAL A 598 22.11 18.02 -10.11
C VAL A 598 23.33 17.67 -9.23
N VAL A 599 23.09 17.34 -7.96
CA VAL A 599 24.16 16.92 -7.02
C VAL A 599 24.79 15.60 -7.47
N ASP A 600 23.99 14.69 -8.03
CA ASP A 600 24.44 13.42 -8.61
C ASP A 600 25.05 13.58 -10.02
N GLY A 601 25.20 14.82 -10.52
CA GLY A 601 25.85 15.13 -11.79
C GLY A 601 24.99 14.95 -13.05
N ASN A 602 23.68 14.73 -12.90
CA ASN A 602 22.74 14.53 -14.01
C ASN A 602 21.52 15.48 -13.95
N PRO A 603 21.72 16.79 -14.16
CA PRO A 603 20.63 17.77 -14.07
C PRO A 603 19.52 17.58 -15.12
N ILE A 604 19.77 16.82 -16.19
CA ILE A 604 18.81 16.61 -17.27
C ILE A 604 17.85 15.44 -16.95
N ALA A 605 18.21 14.55 -16.00
CA ALA A 605 17.42 13.38 -15.64
C ALA A 605 15.93 13.65 -15.35
N VAL A 606 15.59 14.78 -14.71
CA VAL A 606 14.18 15.12 -14.45
C VAL A 606 13.44 15.54 -15.73
N ILE A 607 14.09 16.29 -16.61
CA ILE A 607 13.53 16.69 -17.91
C ILE A 607 13.41 15.47 -18.82
N ASP A 608 14.39 14.58 -18.78
CA ASP A 608 14.37 13.33 -19.53
C ASP A 608 13.31 12.38 -18.99
N ALA A 609 13.12 12.26 -17.67
CA ALA A 609 12.01 11.50 -17.08
C ALA A 609 10.63 12.02 -17.52
N ILE A 610 10.47 13.35 -17.63
CA ILE A 610 9.25 14.00 -18.15
C ILE A 610 9.07 13.70 -19.65
N ARG A 611 10.15 13.78 -20.44
CA ARG A 611 10.13 13.54 -21.90
C ARG A 611 9.92 12.07 -22.25
N GLN A 612 10.49 11.16 -21.47
CA GLN A 612 10.46 9.72 -21.68
C GLN A 612 9.09 9.12 -21.33
N ASN A 613 8.31 9.78 -20.47
CA ASN A 613 7.01 9.31 -19.99
C ASN A 613 5.84 10.25 -20.38
N PRO A 614 5.62 10.55 -21.67
CA PRO A 614 4.65 11.57 -22.08
C PRO A 614 3.22 11.20 -21.72
N VAL A 615 2.81 9.92 -21.76
CA VAL A 615 1.43 9.51 -21.47
C VAL A 615 1.13 9.58 -19.96
N SER A 616 2.07 9.17 -19.10
CA SER A 616 1.90 9.23 -17.64
C SER A 616 1.90 10.68 -17.18
N THR A 617 2.84 11.45 -17.71
CA THR A 617 2.97 12.88 -17.45
C THR A 617 1.76 13.64 -17.97
N THR A 618 1.25 13.32 -19.16
CA THR A 618 0.03 13.94 -19.69
C THR A 618 -1.19 13.59 -18.85
N SER A 619 -1.35 12.33 -18.43
CA SER A 619 -2.48 11.91 -17.59
C SER A 619 -2.42 12.58 -16.21
N PHE A 620 -1.23 12.62 -15.60
CA PHE A 620 -0.98 13.35 -14.37
C PHE A 620 -1.28 14.84 -14.52
N ILE A 621 -0.77 15.49 -15.56
CA ILE A 621 -1.00 16.91 -15.85
C ILE A 621 -2.49 17.16 -16.04
N VAL A 622 -3.20 16.34 -16.82
CA VAL A 622 -4.64 16.49 -17.05
C VAL A 622 -5.42 16.36 -15.74
N LEU A 623 -5.17 15.31 -14.95
CA LEU A 623 -5.83 15.11 -13.66
C LEU A 623 -5.51 16.24 -12.67
N PHE A 624 -4.24 16.66 -12.60
CA PHE A 624 -3.80 17.79 -11.79
C PHE A 624 -4.44 19.11 -12.22
N LEU A 625 -4.54 19.38 -13.52
CA LEU A 625 -5.21 20.57 -14.06
C LEU A 625 -6.71 20.56 -13.75
N VAL A 626 -7.38 19.40 -13.90
CA VAL A 626 -8.80 19.25 -13.51
C VAL A 626 -8.98 19.49 -12.01
N GLY A 627 -8.12 18.91 -11.17
CA GLY A 627 -8.11 19.13 -9.71
C GLY A 627 -7.87 20.60 -9.34
N LEU A 628 -6.97 21.27 -10.06
CA LEU A 628 -6.66 22.68 -9.88
C LEU A 628 -7.83 23.57 -10.30
N VAL A 629 -8.46 23.33 -11.45
CA VAL A 629 -9.69 24.04 -11.89
C VAL A 629 -10.80 23.90 -10.84
N PHE A 630 -10.99 22.69 -10.31
CA PHE A 630 -11.93 22.45 -9.21
C PHE A 630 -11.57 23.26 -7.96
N CYS A 631 -10.30 23.26 -7.53
CA CYS A 631 -9.85 24.03 -6.37
C CYS A 631 -10.00 25.54 -6.58
N TYR A 632 -9.78 26.05 -7.79
CA TYR A 632 -10.01 27.45 -8.15
C TYR A 632 -11.49 27.82 -8.07
N ALA A 633 -12.37 27.01 -8.66
CA ALA A 633 -13.81 27.20 -8.59
C ALA A 633 -14.29 27.20 -7.13
N PHE A 634 -13.78 26.25 -6.33
CA PHE A 634 -14.13 26.14 -4.92
C PHE A 634 -13.60 27.32 -4.09
N ALA A 635 -12.36 27.78 -4.32
CA ALA A 635 -11.78 28.92 -3.62
C ALA A 635 -12.48 30.23 -4.00
N PHE A 636 -12.86 30.39 -5.28
CA PHE A 636 -13.64 31.54 -5.74
C PHE A 636 -15.02 31.56 -5.08
N TRP A 637 -15.71 30.42 -5.08
CA TRP A 637 -17.01 30.27 -4.44
C TRP A 637 -16.92 30.55 -2.93
N ALA A 638 -15.97 29.93 -2.23
CA ALA A 638 -15.73 30.15 -0.81
C ALA A 638 -15.44 31.62 -0.53
N ALA A 639 -14.55 32.25 -1.30
CA ALA A 639 -14.20 33.65 -1.10
C ALA A 639 -15.38 34.60 -1.32
N LYS A 640 -16.20 34.34 -2.34
CA LYS A 640 -17.41 35.11 -2.64
C LYS A 640 -18.45 34.97 -1.52
N GLN A 641 -18.67 33.75 -1.04
CA GLN A 641 -19.61 33.47 0.07
C GLN A 641 -19.19 34.09 1.40
N ARG A 642 -17.88 34.34 1.59
CA ARG A 642 -17.34 35.06 2.77
C ARG A 642 -17.14 36.56 2.52
N GLY A 643 -17.71 37.11 1.44
CA GLY A 643 -17.66 38.53 1.07
C GLY A 643 -16.26 39.16 1.05
N LEU A 644 -15.23 38.37 0.71
CA LEU A 644 -13.86 38.85 0.61
C LEU A 644 -13.73 39.92 -0.47
N HIS A 645 -13.06 41.04 -0.14
CA HIS A 645 -12.72 42.08 -1.11
C HIS A 645 -11.98 41.49 -2.33
N ALA A 646 -12.16 42.10 -3.50
CA ALA A 646 -11.58 41.61 -4.75
C ALA A 646 -10.06 41.38 -4.69
N LYS A 647 -9.33 42.24 -3.95
CA LYS A 647 -7.88 42.10 -3.72
C LYS A 647 -7.55 40.83 -2.91
N SER A 648 -8.25 40.57 -1.80
CA SER A 648 -8.06 39.38 -0.95
C SER A 648 -8.48 38.11 -1.68
N ARG A 649 -9.60 38.14 -2.40
CA ARG A 649 -10.04 37.03 -3.26
C ARG A 649 -8.98 36.68 -4.30
N ARG A 650 -8.40 37.70 -4.97
CA ARG A 650 -7.31 37.48 -5.95
C ARG A 650 -6.08 36.84 -5.28
N ARG A 651 -5.67 37.29 -4.09
CA ARG A 651 -4.56 36.67 -3.35
C ARG A 651 -4.81 35.18 -3.06
N TRP A 652 -6.01 34.83 -2.63
CA TRP A 652 -6.37 33.42 -2.38
C TRP A 652 -6.38 32.58 -3.65
N LEU A 653 -6.92 33.09 -4.76
CA LEU A 653 -6.87 32.40 -6.05
C LEU A 653 -5.43 32.21 -6.53
N VAL A 654 -4.55 33.20 -6.33
CA VAL A 654 -3.11 33.08 -6.64
C VAL A 654 -2.42 32.02 -5.76
N SER A 655 -2.94 31.74 -4.56
CA SER A 655 -2.38 30.70 -3.69
C SER A 655 -2.84 29.27 -4.01
N VAL A 656 -3.90 29.09 -4.82
CA VAL A 656 -4.45 27.76 -5.16
C VAL A 656 -3.45 26.83 -5.83
N PRO A 657 -2.61 27.25 -6.80
CA PRO A 657 -1.59 26.37 -7.39
C PRO A 657 -0.59 25.86 -6.37
N ILE A 658 -0.31 26.62 -5.31
CA ILE A 658 0.64 26.24 -4.26
C ILE A 658 -0.05 25.33 -3.24
N LEU A 659 -1.27 25.67 -2.83
CA LEU A 659 -1.95 25.04 -1.71
C LEU A 659 -2.94 23.94 -2.11
N GLY A 660 -3.32 23.84 -3.38
CA GLY A 660 -4.35 22.90 -3.86
C GLY A 660 -5.66 23.06 -3.10
N LEU A 661 -6.22 21.94 -2.60
CA LEU A 661 -7.45 21.93 -1.81
C LEU A 661 -7.32 22.64 -0.46
N ALA A 662 -6.09 22.81 0.07
CA ALA A 662 -5.88 23.50 1.33
C ALA A 662 -6.24 25.00 1.26
N ALA A 663 -6.14 25.64 0.09
CA ALA A 663 -6.52 27.04 -0.09
C ALA A 663 -8.02 27.30 0.16
N PRO A 664 -8.97 26.69 -0.56
CA PRO A 664 -10.39 26.89 -0.29
C PRO A 664 -10.78 26.49 1.14
N LEU A 665 -10.20 25.41 1.68
CA LEU A 665 -10.43 25.00 3.07
C LEU A 665 -9.93 26.06 4.07
N SER A 666 -8.79 26.69 3.79
CA SER A 666 -8.26 27.79 4.61
C SER A 666 -9.16 29.02 4.55
N ILE A 667 -9.76 29.33 3.40
CA ILE A 667 -10.75 30.42 3.30
C ILE A 667 -11.95 30.13 4.18
N LEU A 668 -12.47 28.90 4.15
CA LEU A 668 -13.59 28.49 4.98
C LEU A 668 -13.26 28.49 6.48
N ALA A 669 -12.02 28.14 6.83
CA ALA A 669 -11.52 28.13 8.20
C ALA A 669 -11.24 29.52 8.75
N ILE A 670 -10.68 30.44 7.95
CA ILE A 670 -10.25 31.78 8.40
C ILE A 670 -11.41 32.76 8.43
N TYR A 671 -12.16 32.85 7.33
CA TYR A 671 -13.15 33.91 7.18
C TYR A 671 -14.52 33.39 7.58
N ARG A 672 -15.14 34.01 8.58
CA ARG A 672 -16.52 33.70 8.99
C ARG A 672 -17.50 34.06 7.87
N ARG A 673 -18.63 33.34 7.83
CA ARG A 673 -19.64 33.56 6.79
C ARG A 673 -20.33 34.85 7.12
N ILE A 674 -20.28 35.79 6.19
CA ILE A 674 -20.96 37.07 6.37
C ILE A 674 -22.45 36.83 6.20
N TYR A 675 -23.22 37.13 7.24
CA TYR A 675 -24.66 37.12 7.13
C TYR A 675 -25.10 38.36 6.35
N GLN A 676 -25.90 38.11 5.30
CA GLN A 676 -26.43 39.16 4.45
C GLN A 676 -27.93 39.08 4.44
N GLU A 677 -28.58 40.24 4.53
CA GLU A 677 -30.02 40.38 4.42
C GLU A 677 -30.35 41.52 3.45
N PRO A 678 -31.53 41.53 2.81
CA PRO A 678 -31.96 42.65 2.00
C PRO A 678 -32.10 43.90 2.87
N CYS A 679 -31.48 45.01 2.44
CA CYS A 679 -31.60 46.28 3.15
C CYS A 679 -33.04 46.82 3.01
N PRO A 680 -33.73 47.20 4.10
CA PRO A 680 -35.10 47.71 4.02
C PRO A 680 -35.22 49.00 3.21
N ASN A 681 -34.11 49.74 3.04
CA ASN A 681 -34.11 51.00 2.31
C ASN A 681 -33.76 50.88 0.81
N CYS A 682 -32.86 49.96 0.43
CA CYS A 682 -32.39 49.84 -0.96
C CYS A 682 -32.54 48.44 -1.56
N ASP A 683 -33.08 47.48 -0.81
CA ASP A 683 -33.29 46.06 -1.15
C ASP A 683 -32.03 45.26 -1.52
N ALA A 684 -30.88 45.92 -1.66
CA ALA A 684 -29.61 45.26 -1.89
C ALA A 684 -29.18 44.45 -0.66
N MET A 685 -28.61 43.25 -0.91
CA MET A 685 -28.02 42.42 0.13
C MET A 685 -26.93 43.21 0.88
N ARG A 686 -27.19 43.53 2.15
CA ARG A 686 -26.29 44.25 3.04
C ARG A 686 -25.72 43.31 4.10
N ARG A 687 -24.55 43.67 4.61
CA ARG A 687 -23.88 42.97 5.71
C ARG A 687 -24.51 43.33 7.04
N VAL A 688 -24.78 42.33 7.88
CA VAL A 688 -25.39 42.55 9.22
C VAL A 688 -24.39 42.99 10.28
N ASP A 689 -23.10 42.81 10.01
CA ASP A 689 -22.00 43.15 10.91
C ASP A 689 -21.43 44.57 10.71
N GLU A 690 -22.00 45.38 9.81
CA GLU A 690 -21.59 46.77 9.58
C GLU A 690 -22.69 47.72 10.04
N ASP A 691 -22.37 48.76 10.82
CA ASP A 691 -23.36 49.70 11.39
C ASP A 691 -24.17 50.46 10.34
N VAL A 692 -23.67 50.52 9.10
CA VAL A 692 -24.31 51.17 7.96
C VAL A 692 -24.36 50.22 6.77
N CYS A 693 -25.40 50.34 5.95
CA CYS A 693 -25.48 49.59 4.71
C CYS A 693 -24.34 50.00 3.75
N PRO A 694 -23.50 49.06 3.26
CA PRO A 694 -22.40 49.41 2.34
C PRO A 694 -22.89 49.93 0.98
N ASN A 695 -24.16 49.70 0.63
CA ASN A 695 -24.74 50.13 -0.65
C ASN A 695 -25.39 51.52 -0.57
N CYS A 696 -26.12 51.84 0.51
CA CYS A 696 -26.85 53.12 0.63
C CYS A 696 -26.38 54.03 1.78
N GLY A 697 -25.45 53.58 2.64
CA GLY A 697 -24.90 54.34 3.76
C GLY A 697 -25.85 54.55 4.95
N LYS A 698 -27.10 54.07 4.90
CA LYS A 698 -28.04 54.24 6.02
C LYS A 698 -27.69 53.32 7.20
N PRO A 699 -27.76 53.82 8.45
CA PRO A 699 -27.57 52.99 9.64
C PRO A 699 -28.68 51.95 9.82
N TRP A 700 -28.46 50.99 10.71
CA TRP A 700 -29.52 50.07 11.13
C TRP A 700 -30.67 50.82 11.77
N ASP A 701 -31.89 50.40 11.44
CA ASP A 701 -33.01 50.68 12.33
C ASP A 701 -32.68 50.00 13.66
N PRO A 702 -32.81 50.71 14.80
CA PRO A 702 -32.62 50.08 16.10
C PRO A 702 -33.52 48.84 16.19
N PRO A 703 -33.06 47.76 16.84
CA PRO A 703 -33.87 46.55 17.00
C PRO A 703 -35.26 46.94 17.53
N ALA A 704 -36.30 46.35 16.94
CA ALA A 704 -37.66 46.60 17.37
C ALA A 704 -37.76 46.26 18.86
N ASN A 705 -38.26 47.21 19.65
CA ASN A 705 -38.33 47.10 21.09
C ASN A 705 -39.42 46.08 21.46
N ASP A 706 -39.12 44.80 21.31
CA ASP A 706 -40.06 43.68 21.45
C ASP A 706 -40.33 43.34 22.94
N GLY A 707 -39.80 44.14 23.88
CA GLY A 707 -40.00 43.98 25.33
C GLY A 707 -39.24 42.81 25.96
N ILE A 708 -38.33 42.19 25.20
CA ILE A 708 -37.50 41.03 25.62
C ILE A 708 -36.05 41.41 25.93
N GLU A 709 -35.71 42.68 25.71
CA GLU A 709 -34.36 43.23 25.85
C GLU A 709 -34.20 43.84 27.25
N ILE A 710 -33.22 43.37 28.03
CA ILE A 710 -32.83 43.99 29.29
C ILE A 710 -31.82 45.08 28.92
N PHE A 711 -32.28 46.31 28.78
CA PHE A 711 -31.36 47.45 28.68
C PHE A 711 -30.78 47.70 30.07
N ASP A 712 -29.45 47.76 30.18
CA ASP A 712 -28.74 48.21 31.39
C ASP A 712 -28.93 49.73 31.59
N GLU A 713 -30.18 50.20 31.62
CA GLU A 713 -30.52 51.60 31.91
C GLU A 713 -30.12 52.01 33.34
N ALA A 714 -29.74 51.06 34.19
CA ALA A 714 -29.39 51.29 35.58
C ALA A 714 -27.95 51.76 35.85
N VAL A 715 -27.04 51.80 34.86
CA VAL A 715 -25.61 52.15 35.13
C VAL A 715 -25.28 53.62 34.83
N THR A 716 -26.18 54.40 34.23
CA THR A 716 -25.93 55.84 33.94
C THR A 716 -26.49 56.81 34.98
N MET A 717 -27.13 56.34 36.05
CA MET A 717 -27.56 57.23 37.14
C MET A 717 -26.58 57.17 38.32
N ALA A 718 -25.87 58.29 38.50
CA ALA A 718 -25.04 58.69 39.65
C ALA A 718 -23.56 58.24 39.67
N SER A 719 -22.70 59.02 39.00
CA SER A 719 -21.44 59.42 39.61
C SER A 719 -21.63 60.81 40.25
N PRO A 720 -21.82 60.92 41.57
CA PRO A 720 -21.78 62.19 42.29
C PRO A 720 -20.35 62.46 42.75
N CYS A 721 -19.48 62.94 41.87
CA CYS A 721 -18.13 63.37 42.28
C CYS A 721 -17.72 64.78 41.81
N ASP A 722 -18.62 65.57 41.23
CA ASP A 722 -18.33 66.98 40.89
C ASP A 722 -18.96 67.96 41.89
N ALA A 723 -18.67 67.78 43.19
CA ALA A 723 -18.82 68.83 44.20
C ALA A 723 -17.88 68.57 45.40
N ILE A 724 -16.66 69.11 45.34
CA ILE A 724 -15.93 69.88 46.37
C ILE A 724 -14.67 70.45 45.73
#